data_AF-A0A9C8E1L6-F1
#
_entry.id   AF-A0A9C8E1L6-F1
#
_cell.length_a   1.000
_cell.length_b   1.000
_cell.length_c   1.000
_cell.angle_alpha   90.00
_cell.angle_beta   90.00
_cell.angle_gamma   90.00
#
_symmetry.space_group_name_H-M   'P 1'
#
loop_
_entity.id
_entity.type
_entity.pdbx_description
1 polymer ?
#
loop_
_entity_poly.entity_id
_entity_poly.type
_entity_poly.pdbx_seq_one_letter_code
_entity_poly.pdbx_strand_id
1 'polypeptide(L)'
;DSLASITHIKNAINGVTGDIYFDYQGNVTKPLAIGIFSKQLLISALTQLQLVNDLTRIQDLEQELKAENLVIVNNNYMHKTKVVYTGIDINEVTNLDIKTSSYTMDFYLWFRYQGQFDETHIEFINSVTPIKLGEPIAERVMDDITYRAYRIKTAFKGSFQFFDYPFDVQELEITFRHPNLTRENLIYVVDEVGMRQISSDAILQKLARAQVFESITEWTVKKASFFQDTLKNESTLGNPQFFLSDANIEYSRFNASLSVERDIFSFIIKNMLPVIILLVLSYTVFFMSPDELTSRVAIGINALLAVAFFHLKMSSGLPGIGYLVALDYSFYAIYVIIVAGLLVTLLSYRWDSKNQETKVKVIILFGKVGYPAVLIIGGILFAHQYGVMKLPSFQLSSLFSEPTSKVVEGATSYQAETKKTQAVTTTLTLNSWDTDTIKEINTILVAFHREHPNIKIKHVPLNWEKYVSTIISNLENGIAGDLLYVQSFSPSRPWFEKGYLEALGDLPGLKDNFQPDIRLAWTSDDGEPYAVPFLAVANAIYYNVDIFKRLRLKPPTTWKKLLNTAKRIKRAGTRAGYVPFANGSGDDWSLIETLFVGLAPNFIGGRDGRLKYLSGERCFDDKHSVAAFQALADLRPFLPPSQETLTYYDSQQLFQTGKAAMWMNASWEVFNVESDAPNLNWSVFAMPAPARQPRYVTFSTESAIALNAASKHKKEARLFLEWLTTPQAAEVIANESPGYFPMHKQPPKIRNEHAKTFLALVNKAVGVDVRWSSPMLGRGLPDGYSLMDNAAKAVLQGEMTPQQAANHLQRGLAEWFEPAQTCPKKSR
;
A
#
# COMPACT_ATOMS: atom_id res chain seq x y z
N ASP A 1 30.39 12.13 -52.55
CA ASP A 1 30.97 10.77 -52.49
C ASP A 1 31.21 10.15 -51.11
N SER A 2 31.02 10.87 -49.98
CA SER A 2 31.17 10.26 -48.64
C SER A 2 30.23 9.06 -48.37
N LEU A 3 29.01 9.07 -48.92
CA LEU A 3 28.08 7.95 -48.76
C LEU A 3 28.51 6.70 -49.56
N ALA A 4 29.16 6.89 -50.70
CA ALA A 4 29.62 5.79 -51.56
C ALA A 4 30.85 5.06 -50.98
N SER A 5 31.57 5.66 -50.03
CA SER A 5 32.67 4.99 -49.33
C SER A 5 32.22 4.12 -48.15
N ILE A 6 30.92 4.09 -47.84
CA ILE A 6 30.34 3.28 -46.77
C ILE A 6 29.96 1.91 -47.35
N THR A 7 30.96 1.11 -47.69
CA THR A 7 30.76 -0.16 -48.41
C THR A 7 30.66 -1.39 -47.51
N HIS A 8 30.75 -1.20 -46.19
CA HIS A 8 30.78 -2.30 -45.22
C HIS A 8 29.99 -1.94 -43.96
N ILE A 9 29.32 -2.94 -43.38
CA ILE A 9 28.50 -2.79 -42.16
C ILE A 9 29.26 -2.21 -40.96
N LYS A 10 30.59 -2.37 -40.90
CA LYS A 10 31.43 -1.84 -39.81
C LYS A 10 31.56 -0.31 -39.86
N ASN A 11 31.34 0.27 -41.04
CA ASN A 11 31.39 1.70 -41.28
C ASN A 11 30.00 2.30 -41.48
N ALA A 12 28.94 1.51 -41.25
CA ALA A 12 27.57 1.90 -41.55
C ALA A 12 27.09 3.06 -40.67
N ILE A 13 26.19 3.87 -41.22
CA ILE A 13 25.51 4.93 -40.48
C ILE A 13 24.18 4.38 -39.96
N ASN A 14 23.95 4.52 -38.66
CA ASN A 14 22.69 4.10 -38.05
C ASN A 14 21.55 5.03 -38.54
N GLY A 15 20.56 4.45 -39.23
CA GLY A 15 19.40 5.16 -39.77
C GLY A 15 18.08 4.63 -39.23
N VAL A 16 16.99 5.33 -39.54
CA VAL A 16 15.61 5.02 -39.06
C VAL A 16 15.15 3.59 -39.45
N THR A 17 15.78 2.98 -40.46
CA THR A 17 15.45 1.64 -40.97
C THR A 17 16.59 0.63 -40.75
N GLY A 18 17.50 0.93 -39.84
CA GLY A 18 18.71 0.14 -39.57
C GLY A 18 19.98 0.76 -40.15
N ASP A 19 21.07 0.01 -40.04
CA ASP A 19 22.40 0.41 -40.53
C ASP A 19 22.40 0.60 -42.05
N ILE A 20 22.86 1.77 -42.50
CA ILE A 20 22.92 2.14 -43.91
C ILE A 20 24.35 1.96 -44.40
N TYR A 21 24.53 1.01 -45.33
CA TYR A 21 25.76 0.80 -46.10
C TYR A 21 25.40 0.31 -47.52
N PHE A 22 26.36 0.43 -48.43
CA PHE A 22 26.18 0.16 -49.86
C PHE A 22 27.04 -1.03 -50.30
N ASP A 23 26.57 -1.84 -51.24
CA ASP A 23 27.43 -2.86 -51.86
C ASP A 23 28.41 -2.23 -52.88
N TYR A 24 29.29 -3.03 -53.46
CA TYR A 24 30.24 -2.57 -54.48
C TYR A 24 29.59 -2.05 -55.78
N GLN A 25 28.29 -2.27 -55.96
CA GLN A 25 27.49 -1.75 -57.07
C GLN A 25 26.72 -0.47 -56.69
N GLY A 26 26.85 0.00 -55.45
CA GLY A 26 26.16 1.19 -54.94
C GLY A 26 24.73 0.93 -54.47
N ASN A 27 24.29 -0.32 -54.32
CA ASN A 27 22.96 -0.65 -53.80
C ASN A 27 22.96 -0.60 -52.28
N VAL A 28 21.89 -0.07 -51.69
CA VAL A 28 21.71 -0.11 -50.22
C VAL A 28 21.37 -1.54 -49.81
N THR A 29 22.20 -2.14 -48.95
CA THR A 29 21.93 -3.49 -48.43
C THR A 29 20.99 -3.37 -47.22
N LYS A 30 19.69 -3.67 -47.41
CA LYS A 30 18.69 -3.70 -46.33
C LYS A 30 18.00 -5.06 -46.25
N PRO A 31 17.54 -5.46 -45.04
CA PRO A 31 16.64 -6.60 -44.91
C PRO A 31 15.38 -6.42 -45.76
N LEU A 32 14.92 -7.51 -46.37
CA LEU A 32 13.66 -7.53 -47.11
C LEU A 32 12.50 -7.54 -46.12
N ALA A 33 11.81 -6.40 -45.98
CA ALA A 33 10.57 -6.33 -45.22
C ALA A 33 9.41 -6.86 -46.09
N ILE A 34 8.91 -8.04 -45.74
CA ILE A 34 7.79 -8.68 -46.42
C ILE A 34 6.52 -8.39 -45.62
N GLY A 35 5.46 -7.93 -46.27
CA GLY A 35 4.19 -7.64 -45.60
C GLY A 35 3.07 -7.34 -46.58
N ILE A 36 1.86 -7.22 -46.04
CA ILE A 36 0.67 -6.82 -46.75
C ILE A 36 0.33 -5.39 -46.31
N PHE A 37 0.29 -4.47 -47.26
CA PHE A 37 -0.19 -3.12 -46.99
C PHE A 37 -1.72 -3.12 -47.06
N SER A 38 -2.40 -2.84 -45.95
CA SER A 38 -3.86 -2.86 -45.85
C SER A 38 -4.33 -1.69 -44.99
N LYS A 39 -5.28 -0.90 -45.49
CA LYS A 39 -5.84 0.29 -44.79
C LYS A 39 -4.77 1.25 -44.23
N GLN A 40 -3.75 1.56 -45.04
CA GLN A 40 -2.60 2.42 -44.66
C GLN A 40 -1.66 1.83 -43.59
N LEU A 41 -1.88 0.59 -43.16
CA LEU A 41 -1.01 -0.12 -42.22
C LEU A 41 -0.20 -1.19 -42.96
N LEU A 42 1.11 -1.22 -42.70
CA LEU A 42 1.97 -2.31 -43.15
C LEU A 42 1.87 -3.46 -42.15
N ILE A 43 1.16 -4.54 -42.54
CA ILE A 43 1.04 -5.74 -41.73
C ILE A 43 2.18 -6.68 -42.13
N SER A 44 3.14 -6.91 -41.21
CA SER A 44 4.27 -7.82 -41.46
C SER A 44 3.84 -9.22 -41.92
N ALA A 45 4.65 -9.88 -42.73
CA ALA A 45 4.48 -11.31 -42.94
C ALA A 45 4.91 -12.07 -41.66
N LEU A 46 4.26 -13.20 -41.38
CA LEU A 46 4.55 -14.08 -40.23
C LEU A 46 5.97 -14.70 -40.27
N THR A 47 6.64 -14.59 -41.42
CA THR A 47 8.04 -14.95 -41.62
C THR A 47 8.74 -13.83 -42.37
N GLN A 48 9.94 -13.45 -41.92
CA GLN A 48 10.82 -12.51 -42.62
C GLN A 48 12.07 -13.25 -43.08
N LEU A 49 12.74 -12.70 -44.10
CA LEU A 49 14.02 -13.21 -44.58
C LEU A 49 15.11 -12.18 -44.30
N GLN A 50 16.09 -12.55 -43.49
CA GLN A 50 17.24 -11.70 -43.17
C GLN A 50 18.51 -12.27 -43.78
N LEU A 51 19.34 -11.41 -44.38
CA LEU A 51 20.59 -11.84 -44.98
C LEU A 51 21.56 -12.36 -43.92
N VAL A 52 22.16 -13.53 -44.17
CA VAL A 52 23.30 -14.03 -43.39
C VAL A 52 24.54 -13.23 -43.81
N ASN A 53 24.95 -12.29 -42.98
CA ASN A 53 26.10 -11.43 -43.28
C ASN A 53 27.45 -12.13 -43.06
N ASP A 54 27.48 -13.22 -42.29
CA ASP A 54 28.70 -13.95 -41.94
C ASP A 54 28.40 -15.44 -41.71
N LEU A 55 28.72 -16.27 -42.69
CA LEU A 55 28.50 -17.72 -42.64
C LEU A 55 29.34 -18.42 -41.55
N THR A 56 30.43 -17.80 -41.08
CA THR A 56 31.28 -18.39 -40.03
C THR A 56 30.61 -18.41 -38.67
N ARG A 57 29.51 -17.66 -38.49
CA ARG A 57 28.69 -17.66 -37.26
C ARG A 57 27.76 -18.87 -37.14
N ILE A 58 27.59 -19.64 -38.23
CA ILE A 58 26.72 -20.81 -38.26
C ILE A 58 27.58 -22.05 -37.97
N GLN A 59 27.32 -22.72 -36.85
CA GLN A 59 28.10 -23.89 -36.42
C GLN A 59 27.97 -25.08 -37.38
N ASP A 60 26.75 -25.36 -37.86
CA ASP A 60 26.46 -26.44 -38.80
C ASP A 60 25.48 -25.95 -39.88
N LEU A 61 26.03 -25.51 -41.00
CA LEU A 61 25.26 -24.97 -42.12
C LEU A 61 24.32 -26.01 -42.74
N GLU A 62 24.74 -27.27 -42.81
CA GLU A 62 23.90 -28.34 -43.38
C GLU A 62 22.72 -28.65 -42.48
N GLN A 63 22.93 -28.67 -41.16
CA GLN A 63 21.87 -28.90 -40.19
C GLN A 63 20.83 -27.77 -40.21
N GLU A 64 21.26 -26.51 -40.26
CA GLU A 64 20.35 -25.35 -40.30
C GLU A 64 19.53 -25.27 -41.60
N LEU A 65 20.10 -25.71 -42.74
CA LEU A 65 19.37 -25.86 -44.00
C LEU A 65 18.37 -27.03 -43.94
N LYS A 66 18.74 -28.17 -43.35
CA LYS A 66 17.85 -29.32 -43.14
C LYS A 66 16.70 -29.01 -42.18
N ALA A 67 16.95 -28.17 -41.18
CA ALA A 67 15.96 -27.68 -40.22
C ALA A 67 15.06 -26.56 -40.78
N GLU A 68 15.30 -26.11 -42.02
CA GLU A 68 14.60 -24.99 -42.68
C GLU A 68 14.71 -23.63 -41.96
N ASN A 69 15.68 -23.46 -41.05
CA ASN A 69 15.97 -22.18 -40.41
C ASN A 69 16.75 -21.24 -41.35
N LEU A 70 17.43 -21.81 -42.35
CA LEU A 70 18.09 -21.09 -43.44
C LEU A 70 17.46 -21.47 -44.78
N VAL A 71 17.33 -20.49 -45.67
CA VAL A 71 16.90 -20.70 -47.06
C VAL A 71 17.85 -20.00 -48.03
N ILE A 72 18.00 -20.56 -49.23
CA ILE A 72 18.82 -19.97 -50.29
C ILE A 72 17.89 -19.22 -51.25
N VAL A 73 18.07 -17.91 -51.37
CA VAL A 73 17.32 -17.06 -52.31
C VAL A 73 18.32 -16.29 -53.15
N ASN A 74 18.29 -16.47 -54.48
CA ASN A 74 19.22 -15.82 -55.41
C ASN A 74 20.70 -15.96 -55.01
N ASN A 75 21.14 -17.18 -54.67
CA ASN A 75 22.48 -17.52 -54.18
C ASN A 75 22.90 -16.91 -52.82
N ASN A 76 22.00 -16.23 -52.11
CA ASN A 76 22.25 -15.73 -50.77
C ASN A 76 21.61 -16.62 -49.72
N TYR A 77 22.35 -16.88 -48.63
CA TYR A 77 21.80 -17.54 -47.44
C TYR A 77 21.00 -16.52 -46.64
N MET A 78 19.76 -16.86 -46.32
CA MET A 78 18.84 -16.02 -45.58
C MET A 78 18.31 -16.75 -44.34
N HIS A 79 18.36 -16.12 -43.17
CA HIS A 79 17.65 -16.56 -41.99
C HIS A 79 16.14 -16.45 -42.20
N LYS A 80 15.43 -17.54 -41.90
CA LYS A 80 13.97 -17.59 -41.82
C LYS A 80 13.55 -17.11 -40.44
N THR A 81 13.44 -15.79 -40.27
CA THR A 81 13.09 -15.15 -39.00
C THR A 81 11.60 -15.30 -38.70
N LYS A 82 11.25 -15.85 -37.54
CA LYS A 82 9.86 -15.96 -37.08
C LYS A 82 9.36 -14.61 -36.60
N VAL A 83 8.17 -14.22 -37.07
CA VAL A 83 7.47 -13.03 -36.58
C VAL A 83 6.35 -13.44 -35.63
N VAL A 84 6.44 -12.94 -34.40
CA VAL A 84 5.43 -13.16 -33.37
C VAL A 84 4.69 -11.86 -33.12
N TYR A 85 3.44 -11.83 -33.55
CA TYR A 85 2.52 -10.74 -33.23
C TYR A 85 2.22 -10.76 -31.75
N THR A 86 2.49 -9.64 -31.10
CA THR A 86 2.33 -9.47 -29.66
C THR A 86 1.35 -8.34 -29.42
N GLY A 87 0.29 -8.62 -28.68
CA GLY A 87 -0.64 -7.61 -28.22
C GLY A 87 -0.82 -7.67 -26.71
N ILE A 88 -1.18 -6.52 -26.15
CA ILE A 88 -1.35 -6.33 -24.72
C ILE A 88 -2.62 -5.53 -24.44
N ASP A 89 -3.32 -5.88 -23.36
CA ASP A 89 -4.46 -5.12 -22.84
C ASP A 89 -4.32 -4.94 -21.34
N ILE A 90 -4.18 -3.68 -20.91
CA ILE A 90 -3.88 -3.34 -19.52
C ILE A 90 -5.20 -3.20 -18.76
N ASN A 91 -5.37 -4.00 -17.71
CA ASN A 91 -6.58 -4.06 -16.90
C ASN A 91 -6.50 -3.10 -15.71
N GLU A 92 -5.36 -3.07 -15.03
CA GLU A 92 -5.22 -2.33 -13.77
C GLU A 92 -3.75 -1.99 -13.49
N VAL A 93 -3.51 -0.77 -13.00
CA VAL A 93 -2.23 -0.35 -12.39
C VAL A 93 -2.48 -0.08 -10.91
N THR A 94 -1.73 -0.75 -10.05
CA THR A 94 -1.84 -0.69 -8.57
C THR A 94 -0.47 -0.52 -7.93
N ASN A 95 -0.43 -0.14 -6.65
CA ASN A 95 0.78 -0.09 -5.84
C ASN A 95 1.93 0.70 -6.48
N LEU A 96 1.63 1.84 -7.10
CA LEU A 96 2.66 2.73 -7.65
C LEU A 96 3.42 3.39 -6.49
N ASP A 97 4.55 2.81 -6.13
CA ASP A 97 5.42 3.24 -5.05
C ASP A 97 6.61 4.03 -5.60
N ILE A 98 6.64 5.31 -5.24
CA ILE A 98 7.65 6.28 -5.64
C ILE A 98 9.01 5.97 -5.00
N LYS A 99 9.01 5.51 -3.75
CA LYS A 99 10.22 5.27 -2.95
C LYS A 99 10.95 4.01 -3.42
N THR A 100 10.19 2.98 -3.78
CA THR A 100 10.75 1.76 -4.35
C THR A 100 10.79 1.79 -5.88
N SER A 101 10.33 2.85 -6.55
CA SER A 101 10.14 2.93 -8.00
C SER A 101 9.52 1.66 -8.57
N SER A 102 8.45 1.17 -7.95
CA SER A 102 7.79 -0.08 -8.34
C SER A 102 6.30 0.13 -8.54
N TYR A 103 5.69 -0.73 -9.34
CA TYR A 103 4.26 -0.71 -9.60
C TYR A 103 3.79 -2.10 -9.99
N THR A 104 2.54 -2.41 -9.69
CA THR A 104 1.90 -3.68 -10.05
C THR A 104 0.99 -3.46 -11.26
N MET A 105 1.17 -4.25 -12.31
CA MET A 105 0.28 -4.24 -13.47
C MET A 105 -0.46 -5.57 -13.60
N ASP A 106 -1.76 -5.50 -13.85
CA ASP A 106 -2.61 -6.59 -14.33
C ASP A 106 -2.90 -6.35 -15.81
N PHE A 107 -2.54 -7.29 -16.67
CA PHE A 107 -2.74 -7.17 -18.10
C PHE A 107 -2.97 -8.54 -18.76
N TYR A 108 -3.63 -8.52 -19.90
CA TYR A 108 -3.64 -9.63 -20.84
C TYR A 108 -2.49 -9.45 -21.84
N LEU A 109 -1.76 -10.53 -22.11
CA LEU A 109 -0.72 -10.60 -23.11
C LEU A 109 -1.07 -11.73 -24.07
N TRP A 110 -1.05 -11.48 -25.38
CA TRP A 110 -1.28 -12.53 -26.36
C TRP A 110 -0.25 -12.55 -27.46
N PHE A 111 -0.08 -13.75 -28.00
CA PHE A 111 0.82 -14.05 -29.09
C PHE A 111 0.03 -14.64 -30.25
N ARG A 112 0.40 -14.22 -31.47
CA ARG A 112 -0.08 -14.82 -32.71
C ARG A 112 1.11 -15.10 -33.62
N TYR A 113 1.31 -16.35 -33.97
CA TYR A 113 2.50 -16.81 -34.69
C TYR A 113 2.17 -18.01 -35.58
N GLN A 114 3.05 -18.28 -36.55
CA GLN A 114 2.92 -19.42 -37.47
C GLN A 114 3.88 -20.57 -37.07
N GLY A 115 3.41 -21.81 -37.15
CA GLY A 115 4.21 -23.00 -36.82
C GLY A 115 4.53 -23.13 -35.33
N GLN A 116 5.67 -23.78 -35.00
CA GLN A 116 6.08 -24.01 -33.61
C GLN A 116 6.88 -22.84 -33.04
N PHE A 117 6.41 -22.30 -31.92
CA PHE A 117 7.09 -21.31 -31.09
C PHE A 117 6.74 -21.61 -29.62
N ASP A 118 7.71 -21.47 -28.73
CA ASP A 118 7.50 -21.61 -27.30
C ASP A 118 7.38 -20.22 -26.66
N GLU A 119 6.15 -19.74 -26.56
CA GLU A 119 5.87 -18.43 -25.97
C GLU A 119 6.04 -18.39 -24.45
N THR A 120 6.19 -19.53 -23.77
CA THR A 120 6.41 -19.57 -22.32
C THR A 120 7.85 -19.20 -21.94
N HIS A 121 8.78 -19.30 -22.90
CA HIS A 121 10.19 -18.93 -22.76
C HIS A 121 10.42 -17.45 -23.07
N ILE A 122 9.83 -16.57 -22.27
CA ILE A 122 10.10 -15.13 -22.31
C ILE A 122 10.65 -14.62 -20.98
N GLU A 123 11.46 -13.58 -21.04
CA GLU A 123 12.07 -12.92 -19.90
C GLU A 123 11.56 -11.47 -19.82
N PHE A 124 10.84 -11.15 -18.74
CA PHE A 124 10.48 -9.77 -18.40
C PHE A 124 11.65 -9.08 -17.71
N ILE A 125 12.28 -8.15 -18.40
CA ILE A 125 13.57 -7.56 -18.02
C ILE A 125 13.45 -6.71 -16.75
N ASN A 126 12.33 -6.03 -16.59
CA ASN A 126 12.07 -5.11 -15.48
C ASN A 126 11.11 -5.67 -14.43
N SER A 127 10.86 -6.99 -14.43
CA SER A 127 10.04 -7.62 -13.39
C SER A 127 10.78 -7.68 -12.05
N VAL A 128 10.07 -7.47 -10.93
CA VAL A 128 10.66 -7.57 -9.58
C VAL A 128 10.98 -9.02 -9.22
N THR A 129 10.13 -9.95 -9.69
CA THR A 129 10.31 -11.40 -9.56
C THR A 129 10.21 -12.06 -10.93
N PRO A 130 11.04 -13.06 -11.25
CA PRO A 130 10.95 -13.76 -12.53
C PRO A 130 9.55 -14.29 -12.80
N ILE A 131 9.02 -13.99 -13.98
CA ILE A 131 7.68 -14.39 -14.41
C ILE A 131 7.81 -15.59 -15.33
N LYS A 132 7.02 -16.64 -15.08
CA LYS A 132 6.79 -17.73 -16.02
C LYS A 132 5.33 -17.71 -16.46
N LEU A 133 5.10 -17.82 -17.76
CA LEU A 133 3.74 -17.97 -18.26
C LEU A 133 3.21 -19.36 -17.86
N GLY A 134 2.01 -19.39 -17.28
CA GLY A 134 1.29 -20.63 -16.98
C GLY A 134 0.49 -21.10 -18.19
N GLU A 135 -0.63 -21.78 -17.94
CA GLU A 135 -1.55 -22.19 -19.02
C GLU A 135 -2.24 -20.98 -19.69
N PRO A 136 -2.45 -21.02 -21.02
CA PRO A 136 -3.14 -19.96 -21.73
C PRO A 136 -4.61 -19.87 -21.31
N ILE A 137 -5.11 -18.65 -21.11
CA ILE A 137 -6.53 -18.39 -20.81
C ILE A 137 -7.40 -18.51 -22.07
N ALA A 138 -6.80 -18.45 -23.25
CA ALA A 138 -7.44 -18.68 -24.53
C ALA A 138 -6.42 -19.20 -25.54
N GLU A 139 -6.80 -20.20 -26.31
CA GLU A 139 -6.00 -20.78 -27.38
C GLU A 139 -6.88 -21.01 -28.62
N ARG A 140 -6.34 -20.70 -29.81
CA ARG A 140 -6.96 -21.03 -31.10
C ARG A 140 -5.88 -21.34 -32.13
N VAL A 141 -6.15 -22.32 -32.98
CA VAL A 141 -5.32 -22.62 -34.15
C VAL A 141 -6.18 -22.50 -35.39
N MET A 142 -5.77 -21.66 -36.33
CA MET A 142 -6.48 -21.40 -37.60
C MET A 142 -5.45 -21.31 -38.72
N ASP A 143 -5.55 -22.18 -39.74
CA ASP A 143 -4.69 -22.16 -40.93
C ASP A 143 -3.18 -22.00 -40.61
N ASP A 144 -2.65 -22.87 -39.74
CA ASP A 144 -1.24 -22.87 -39.26
C ASP A 144 -0.83 -21.65 -38.41
N ILE A 145 -1.79 -20.77 -38.08
CA ILE A 145 -1.60 -19.65 -37.15
C ILE A 145 -2.12 -20.05 -35.78
N THR A 146 -1.23 -20.03 -34.79
CA THR A 146 -1.55 -20.23 -33.38
C THR A 146 -1.75 -18.89 -32.70
N TYR A 147 -2.83 -18.77 -31.94
CA TYR A 147 -3.14 -17.67 -31.05
C TYR A 147 -3.21 -18.19 -29.62
N ARG A 148 -2.46 -17.57 -28.70
CA ARG A 148 -2.50 -17.87 -27.26
C ARG A 148 -2.50 -16.59 -26.45
N ALA A 149 -3.35 -16.53 -25.43
CA ALA A 149 -3.45 -15.39 -24.53
C ALA A 149 -3.21 -15.81 -23.07
N TYR A 150 -2.62 -14.91 -22.31
CA TYR A 150 -2.21 -15.08 -20.92
C TYR A 150 -2.71 -13.88 -20.10
N ARG A 151 -3.05 -14.09 -18.83
CA ARG A 151 -3.26 -13.00 -17.88
C ARG A 151 -2.10 -12.98 -16.90
N ILE A 152 -1.50 -11.81 -16.72
CA ILE A 152 -0.33 -11.62 -15.88
C ILE A 152 -0.65 -10.50 -14.89
N LYS A 153 -0.45 -10.75 -13.60
CA LYS A 153 -0.51 -9.73 -12.55
C LYS A 153 0.75 -9.83 -11.69
N THR A 154 1.60 -8.81 -11.74
CA THR A 154 2.92 -8.84 -11.10
C THR A 154 3.50 -7.43 -10.93
N ALA A 155 4.55 -7.33 -10.12
CA ALA A 155 5.26 -6.09 -9.86
C ALA A 155 6.42 -5.89 -10.85
N PHE A 156 6.57 -4.67 -11.33
CA PHE A 156 7.63 -4.19 -12.18
C PHE A 156 8.41 -3.07 -11.50
N LYS A 157 9.67 -2.93 -11.89
CA LYS A 157 10.55 -1.84 -11.50
C LYS A 157 10.54 -0.78 -12.60
N GLY A 158 10.29 0.46 -12.22
CA GLY A 158 10.38 1.63 -13.08
C GLY A 158 11.70 2.36 -12.93
N SER A 159 12.11 3.05 -13.99
CA SER A 159 13.28 3.92 -14.01
C SER A 159 12.86 5.38 -13.76
N PHE A 160 12.25 5.62 -12.59
CA PHE A 160 11.66 6.93 -12.29
C PHE A 160 12.71 8.04 -12.11
N GLN A 161 12.39 9.23 -12.61
CA GLN A 161 13.23 10.41 -12.53
C GLN A 161 12.48 11.57 -11.87
N PHE A 162 13.08 12.18 -10.85
CA PHE A 162 12.39 13.14 -9.99
C PHE A 162 12.85 14.58 -10.16
N PHE A 163 13.63 14.91 -11.20
CA PHE A 163 14.15 16.27 -11.42
C PHE A 163 13.05 17.33 -11.32
N ASP A 164 11.92 17.07 -11.95
CA ASP A 164 10.80 17.99 -12.00
C ASP A 164 9.77 17.78 -10.86
N TYR A 165 10.03 16.89 -9.89
CA TYR A 165 9.08 16.58 -8.81
C TYR A 165 8.63 17.84 -8.06
N PRO A 166 7.30 18.08 -7.91
CA PRO A 166 6.17 17.17 -8.16
C PRO A 166 5.52 17.28 -9.56
N PHE A 167 6.10 18.03 -10.50
CA PHE A 167 5.63 18.20 -11.89
C PHE A 167 6.16 17.10 -12.83
N ASP A 168 6.57 15.99 -12.24
CA ASP A 168 7.24 14.90 -12.90
C ASP A 168 6.30 14.05 -13.77
N VAL A 169 6.85 13.54 -14.87
CA VAL A 169 6.25 12.50 -15.70
C VAL A 169 7.05 11.23 -15.51
N GLN A 170 6.38 10.12 -15.21
CA GLN A 170 7.01 8.82 -15.02
C GLN A 170 6.55 7.84 -16.11
N GLU A 171 7.44 6.94 -16.49
CA GLU A 171 7.14 5.87 -17.45
C GLU A 171 6.91 4.56 -16.70
N LEU A 172 5.73 3.97 -16.90
CA LEU A 172 5.41 2.63 -16.44
C LEU A 172 5.53 1.66 -17.63
N GLU A 173 6.55 0.82 -17.59
CA GLU A 173 6.99 0.00 -18.71
C GLU A 173 6.75 -1.50 -18.48
N ILE A 174 6.33 -2.22 -19.50
CA ILE A 174 6.42 -3.68 -19.55
C ILE A 174 7.34 -4.02 -20.71
N THR A 175 8.49 -4.59 -20.40
CA THR A 175 9.49 -4.97 -21.40
C THR A 175 9.86 -6.43 -21.25
N PHE A 176 9.76 -7.18 -22.35
CA PHE A 176 10.21 -8.56 -22.39
C PHE A 176 10.91 -8.93 -23.69
N ARG A 177 11.67 -10.03 -23.64
CA ARG A 177 12.38 -10.63 -24.77
C ARG A 177 12.39 -12.15 -24.68
N HIS A 178 12.84 -12.81 -25.74
CA HIS A 178 13.25 -14.21 -25.66
C HIS A 178 14.69 -14.29 -25.13
N PRO A 179 15.02 -15.17 -24.17
CA PRO A 179 16.36 -15.23 -23.57
C PRO A 179 17.42 -15.77 -24.53
N ASN A 180 17.05 -16.69 -25.43
CA ASN A 180 18.01 -17.44 -26.27
C ASN A 180 17.90 -17.19 -27.78
N LEU A 181 16.82 -16.55 -28.26
CA LEU A 181 16.59 -16.37 -29.69
C LEU A 181 16.95 -14.95 -30.05
N THR A 182 17.99 -14.82 -30.86
CA THR A 182 18.44 -13.54 -31.39
C THR A 182 17.42 -12.95 -32.35
N ARG A 183 17.56 -11.66 -32.63
CA ARG A 183 16.74 -10.90 -33.59
C ARG A 183 16.74 -11.50 -35.01
N GLU A 184 17.78 -12.25 -35.35
CA GLU A 184 17.90 -12.98 -36.62
C GLU A 184 16.89 -14.15 -36.71
N ASN A 185 16.49 -14.71 -35.57
CA ASN A 185 15.62 -15.88 -35.48
C ASN A 185 14.19 -15.53 -35.03
N LEU A 186 14.03 -14.44 -34.25
CA LEU A 186 12.75 -14.02 -33.70
C LEU A 186 12.59 -12.50 -33.70
N ILE A 187 11.47 -12.02 -34.23
CA ILE A 187 11.02 -10.64 -34.10
C ILE A 187 9.64 -10.60 -33.45
N TYR A 188 9.52 -9.87 -32.35
CA TYR A 188 8.22 -9.44 -31.83
C TYR A 188 7.75 -8.22 -32.63
N VAL A 189 6.52 -8.28 -33.12
CA VAL A 189 5.84 -7.13 -33.75
C VAL A 189 4.58 -6.79 -32.99
N VAL A 190 4.23 -5.51 -32.98
CA VAL A 190 3.02 -5.03 -32.33
C VAL A 190 1.78 -5.53 -33.10
N ASP A 191 0.85 -6.21 -32.43
CA ASP A 191 -0.40 -6.70 -33.03
C ASP A 191 -1.42 -5.57 -33.14
N GLU A 192 -1.15 -4.59 -34.00
CA GLU A 192 -2.02 -3.42 -34.21
C GLU A 192 -3.45 -3.82 -34.60
N VAL A 193 -3.58 -4.88 -35.40
CA VAL A 193 -4.87 -5.45 -35.80
C VAL A 193 -5.62 -6.04 -34.61
N GLY A 194 -4.96 -6.89 -33.81
CA GLY A 194 -5.56 -7.51 -32.63
C GLY A 194 -5.91 -6.51 -31.53
N MET A 195 -5.06 -5.49 -31.33
CA MET A 195 -5.29 -4.42 -30.36
C MET A 195 -6.28 -3.35 -30.84
N ARG A 196 -6.65 -3.36 -32.13
CA ARG A 196 -7.51 -2.34 -32.76
C ARG A 196 -6.95 -0.93 -32.60
N GLN A 197 -5.64 -0.77 -32.79
CA GLN A 197 -4.98 0.52 -32.66
C GLN A 197 -5.30 1.41 -33.86
N ILE A 198 -5.88 2.58 -33.58
CA ILE A 198 -6.23 3.59 -34.60
C ILE A 198 -5.57 4.95 -34.26
N SER A 199 -5.34 5.25 -32.98
CA SER A 199 -4.59 6.42 -32.49
C SER A 199 -4.24 6.34 -30.99
N SER A 200 -3.28 7.15 -30.52
CA SER A 200 -2.95 7.30 -29.09
C SER A 200 -4.14 7.73 -28.24
N ASP A 201 -4.97 8.65 -28.74
CA ASP A 201 -6.14 9.15 -28.01
C ASP A 201 -7.20 8.07 -27.80
N ALA A 202 -7.39 7.18 -28.78
CA ALA A 202 -8.31 6.07 -28.67
C ALA A 202 -7.85 5.06 -27.59
N ILE A 203 -6.54 4.85 -27.46
CA ILE A 203 -5.96 4.00 -26.40
C ILE A 203 -6.20 4.64 -25.03
N LEU A 204 -5.94 5.94 -24.89
CA LEU A 204 -6.18 6.66 -23.63
C LEU A 204 -7.66 6.61 -23.21
N GLN A 205 -8.58 6.80 -24.15
CA GLN A 205 -10.02 6.64 -23.88
C GLN A 205 -10.39 5.22 -23.45
N LYS A 206 -9.77 4.20 -24.05
CA LYS A 206 -9.97 2.80 -23.65
C LYS A 206 -9.50 2.57 -22.21
N LEU A 207 -8.30 3.02 -21.88
CA LEU A 207 -7.73 2.91 -20.52
C LEU A 207 -8.59 3.64 -19.49
N ALA A 208 -9.10 4.83 -19.84
CA ALA A 208 -10.00 5.60 -18.98
C ALA A 208 -11.34 4.88 -18.75
N ARG A 209 -11.98 4.35 -19.81
CA ARG A 209 -13.23 3.56 -19.68
C ARG A 209 -13.05 2.28 -18.89
N ALA A 210 -11.88 1.65 -18.98
CA ALA A 210 -11.54 0.45 -18.23
C ALA A 210 -11.09 0.76 -16.78
N GLN A 211 -11.08 2.03 -16.37
CA GLN A 211 -10.72 2.47 -15.02
C GLN A 211 -9.34 1.97 -14.56
N VAL A 212 -8.39 1.84 -15.50
CA VAL A 212 -7.07 1.22 -15.26
C VAL A 212 -6.29 1.90 -14.12
N PHE A 213 -6.53 3.19 -13.89
CA PHE A 213 -5.80 4.05 -12.95
C PHE A 213 -6.63 4.43 -11.71
N GLU A 214 -7.82 3.83 -11.51
CA GLU A 214 -8.70 4.16 -10.38
C GLU A 214 -8.03 3.91 -9.01
N SER A 215 -7.14 2.92 -8.94
CA SER A 215 -6.37 2.59 -7.73
C SER A 215 -5.22 3.55 -7.44
N ILE A 216 -4.84 4.42 -8.38
CA ILE A 216 -3.73 5.39 -8.25
C ILE A 216 -4.20 6.81 -8.59
N THR A 217 -5.16 7.31 -7.80
CA THR A 217 -5.87 8.59 -8.01
C THR A 217 -4.99 9.85 -8.04
N GLU A 218 -3.73 9.76 -7.64
CA GLU A 218 -2.77 10.87 -7.68
C GLU A 218 -2.06 11.03 -9.03
N TRP A 219 -2.40 10.18 -10.00
CA TRP A 219 -1.75 10.12 -11.30
C TRP A 219 -2.75 10.07 -12.46
N THR A 220 -2.40 10.71 -13.56
CA THR A 220 -3.16 10.72 -14.81
C THR A 220 -2.32 10.19 -15.96
N VAL A 221 -2.93 9.49 -16.89
CA VAL A 221 -2.23 8.96 -18.07
C VAL A 221 -2.14 10.05 -19.12
N LYS A 222 -0.92 10.37 -19.53
CA LYS A 222 -0.65 11.34 -20.59
C LYS A 222 -0.52 10.68 -21.96
N LYS A 223 0.10 9.50 -22.00
CA LYS A 223 0.42 8.79 -23.23
C LYS A 223 0.51 7.30 -22.97
N ALA A 224 0.10 6.51 -23.96
CA ALA A 224 0.34 5.08 -24.01
C ALA A 224 1.00 4.75 -25.35
N SER A 225 2.06 3.95 -25.33
CA SER A 225 2.80 3.55 -26.53
C SER A 225 3.21 2.10 -26.47
N PHE A 226 3.08 1.42 -27.60
CA PHE A 226 3.45 0.01 -27.76
C PHE A 226 4.38 -0.06 -28.96
N PHE A 227 5.58 -0.58 -28.78
CA PHE A 227 6.59 -0.58 -29.82
C PHE A 227 7.57 -1.73 -29.64
N GLN A 228 8.16 -2.14 -30.76
CA GLN A 228 9.29 -3.06 -30.75
C GLN A 228 10.60 -2.27 -30.77
N ASP A 229 11.63 -2.81 -30.13
CA ASP A 229 12.99 -2.33 -30.30
C ASP A 229 13.99 -3.50 -30.25
N THR A 230 15.28 -3.17 -30.16
CA THR A 230 16.35 -4.17 -30.13
C THR A 230 17.28 -3.90 -28.96
N LEU A 231 17.52 -4.92 -28.14
CA LEU A 231 18.53 -4.89 -27.09
C LEU A 231 19.84 -5.44 -27.65
N LYS A 232 20.88 -4.60 -27.67
CA LYS A 232 22.24 -5.01 -27.95
C LYS A 232 22.88 -5.48 -26.64
N ASN A 233 23.22 -6.76 -26.56
CA ASN A 233 24.03 -7.27 -25.44
C ASN A 233 25.50 -6.94 -25.75
N GLU A 234 26.16 -6.21 -24.86
CA GLU A 234 27.61 -5.93 -24.94
C GLU A 234 28.47 -7.14 -24.47
N SER A 235 27.84 -8.13 -23.85
CA SER A 235 28.48 -9.35 -23.36
C SER A 235 27.85 -10.60 -23.94
N THR A 236 28.68 -11.52 -24.41
CA THR A 236 28.28 -12.87 -24.84
C THR A 236 28.09 -13.83 -23.67
N LEU A 237 28.30 -13.36 -22.43
CA LEU A 237 28.36 -14.17 -21.20
C LEU A 237 29.36 -15.34 -21.31
N GLY A 238 30.39 -15.20 -22.14
CA GLY A 238 31.37 -16.25 -22.39
C GLY A 238 30.82 -17.44 -23.20
N ASN A 239 29.74 -17.26 -23.96
CA ASN A 239 29.21 -18.29 -24.84
C ASN A 239 30.23 -18.62 -25.97
N PRO A 240 30.73 -19.87 -26.05
CA PRO A 240 31.71 -20.29 -27.05
C PRO A 240 31.30 -20.07 -28.50
N GLN A 241 29.99 -20.03 -28.79
CA GLN A 241 29.44 -19.77 -30.12
C GLN A 241 29.81 -18.38 -30.66
N PHE A 242 30.13 -17.43 -29.78
CA PHE A 242 30.41 -16.03 -30.14
C PHE A 242 31.87 -15.63 -29.89
N PHE A 243 32.78 -16.58 -29.63
CA PHE A 243 34.20 -16.30 -29.34
C PHE A 243 34.97 -15.67 -30.49
N LEU A 244 34.54 -15.91 -31.74
CA LEU A 244 35.21 -15.42 -32.95
C LEU A 244 34.46 -14.23 -33.60
N SER A 245 33.42 -13.69 -32.94
CA SER A 245 32.59 -12.62 -33.48
C SER A 245 32.74 -11.31 -32.69
N ASP A 246 32.73 -10.16 -33.40
CA ASP A 246 32.54 -8.85 -32.76
C ASP A 246 31.14 -8.85 -32.08
N ALA A 247 31.15 -8.86 -30.74
CA ALA A 247 30.04 -9.25 -29.86
C ALA A 247 28.85 -8.27 -29.80
N ASN A 248 28.17 -8.04 -30.92
CA ASN A 248 26.90 -7.29 -30.97
C ASN A 248 25.73 -8.27 -31.19
N ILE A 249 25.36 -9.00 -30.14
CA ILE A 249 24.18 -9.88 -30.21
C ILE A 249 22.94 -9.04 -29.97
N GLU A 250 22.05 -9.06 -30.95
CA GLU A 250 20.79 -8.33 -30.93
C GLU A 250 19.63 -9.26 -30.54
N TYR A 251 18.79 -8.82 -29.60
CA TYR A 251 17.54 -9.49 -29.23
C TYR A 251 16.35 -8.57 -29.53
N SER A 252 15.30 -9.12 -30.15
CA SER A 252 14.04 -8.39 -30.31
C SER A 252 13.35 -8.26 -28.96
N ARG A 253 12.84 -7.06 -28.65
CA ARG A 253 12.00 -6.82 -27.48
C ARG A 253 10.66 -6.22 -27.87
N PHE A 254 9.65 -6.57 -27.08
CA PHE A 254 8.38 -5.87 -27.06
C PHE A 254 8.32 -4.94 -25.84
N ASN A 255 7.83 -3.72 -26.06
CA ASN A 255 7.71 -2.70 -25.03
C ASN A 255 6.28 -2.13 -25.01
N ALA A 256 5.70 -2.04 -23.82
CA ALA A 256 4.50 -1.25 -23.55
C ALA A 256 4.85 -0.17 -22.52
N SER A 257 4.71 1.11 -22.88
CA SER A 257 5.01 2.24 -21.98
C SER A 257 3.76 3.08 -21.74
N LEU A 258 3.50 3.38 -20.48
CA LEU A 258 2.47 4.31 -20.03
C LEU A 258 3.14 5.51 -19.37
N SER A 259 3.06 6.67 -20.01
CA SER A 259 3.50 7.93 -19.42
C SER A 259 2.42 8.43 -18.46
N VAL A 260 2.73 8.49 -17.17
CA VAL A 260 1.85 9.01 -16.13
C VAL A 260 2.38 10.33 -15.58
N GLU A 261 1.51 11.30 -15.39
CA GLU A 261 1.83 12.60 -14.78
C GLU A 261 1.06 12.73 -13.46
N ARG A 262 1.62 13.48 -12.51
CA ARG A 262 1.01 13.67 -11.20
C ARG A 262 -0.14 14.68 -11.29
N ASP A 263 -1.21 14.45 -10.53
CA ASP A 263 -2.23 15.48 -10.32
C ASP A 263 -1.67 16.59 -9.41
N ILE A 264 -1.14 17.62 -10.05
CA ILE A 264 -0.52 18.79 -9.42
C ILE A 264 -1.53 19.52 -8.52
N PHE A 265 -2.81 19.60 -8.89
CA PHE A 265 -3.81 20.32 -8.10
C PHE A 265 -4.05 19.61 -6.77
N SER A 266 -4.29 18.31 -6.83
CA SER A 266 -4.42 17.47 -5.64
C SER A 266 -3.16 17.52 -4.77
N PHE A 267 -1.98 17.52 -5.40
CA PHE A 267 -0.71 17.65 -4.69
C PHE A 267 -0.61 18.98 -3.94
N ILE A 268 -0.88 20.11 -4.60
CA ILE A 268 -0.79 21.46 -4.00
C ILE A 268 -1.73 21.57 -2.79
N ILE A 269 -2.98 21.13 -2.92
CA ILE A 269 -3.96 21.20 -1.82
C ILE A 269 -3.52 20.35 -0.63
N LYS A 270 -3.06 19.12 -0.86
CA LYS A 270 -2.64 18.21 0.21
C LYS A 270 -1.33 18.64 0.88
N ASN A 271 -0.39 19.16 0.11
CA ASN A 271 1.01 19.31 0.54
C ASN A 271 1.43 20.77 0.72
N MET A 272 1.05 21.68 -0.18
CA MET A 272 1.53 23.07 -0.18
C MET A 272 0.63 24.03 0.60
N LEU A 273 -0.66 23.70 0.79
CA LEU A 273 -1.59 24.57 1.52
C LEU A 273 -1.10 24.94 2.94
N PRO A 274 -0.58 24.02 3.78
CA PRO A 274 -0.02 24.38 5.08
C PRO A 274 1.15 25.36 4.99
N VAL A 275 2.03 25.18 4.00
CA VAL A 275 3.19 26.06 3.76
C VAL A 275 2.75 27.45 3.33
N ILE A 276 1.72 27.55 2.48
CA ILE A 276 1.11 28.82 2.09
C ILE A 276 0.52 29.54 3.30
N ILE A 277 -0.15 28.83 4.21
CA ILE A 277 -0.66 29.41 5.45
C ILE A 277 0.49 29.95 6.31
N LEU A 278 1.60 29.22 6.42
CA LEU A 278 2.79 29.68 7.16
C LEU A 278 3.41 30.93 6.54
N LEU A 279 3.46 31.02 5.20
CA LEU A 279 3.92 32.21 4.47
C LEU A 279 3.02 33.43 4.70
N VAL A 280 1.71 33.22 4.79
CA VAL A 280 0.74 34.27 5.12
C VAL A 280 0.93 34.71 6.57
N LEU A 281 1.14 33.77 7.50
CA LEU A 281 1.42 34.09 8.91
C LEU A 281 2.73 34.88 9.05
N SER A 282 3.81 34.48 8.37
CA SER A 282 5.06 35.26 8.40
C SER A 282 4.93 36.63 7.74
N TYR A 283 4.02 36.80 6.78
CA TYR A 283 3.71 38.10 6.18
C TYR A 283 3.02 39.06 7.18
N THR A 284 2.26 38.55 8.15
CA THR A 284 1.58 39.40 9.17
C THR A 284 2.56 40.23 10.00
N VAL A 285 3.83 39.81 10.09
CA VAL A 285 4.91 40.49 10.82
C VAL A 285 5.12 41.94 10.35
N PHE A 286 4.81 42.28 9.10
CA PHE A 286 4.94 43.65 8.59
C PHE A 286 3.78 44.56 9.00
N PHE A 287 2.70 44.02 9.55
CA PHE A 287 1.55 44.78 10.05
C PHE A 287 1.57 44.97 11.56
N MET A 288 2.47 44.29 12.27
CA MET A 288 2.71 44.46 13.69
C MET A 288 3.56 45.69 13.99
N SER A 289 3.48 46.17 15.23
CA SER A 289 4.20 47.37 15.65
C SER A 289 5.72 47.10 15.76
N PRO A 290 6.61 48.06 15.39
CA PRO A 290 8.06 47.83 15.37
C PRO A 290 8.67 47.45 16.72
N ASP A 291 8.07 47.90 17.81
CA ASP A 291 8.45 47.66 19.21
C ASP A 291 8.14 46.24 19.70
N GLU A 292 7.24 45.50 19.04
CA GLU A 292 6.90 44.10 19.34
C GLU A 292 7.92 43.10 18.78
N LEU A 293 9.22 43.36 18.97
CA LEU A 293 10.31 42.55 18.39
C LEU A 293 10.17 41.07 18.71
N THR A 294 9.87 40.73 19.97
CA THR A 294 9.77 39.35 20.44
C THR A 294 8.72 38.56 19.65
N SER A 295 7.52 39.12 19.47
CA SER A 295 6.42 38.47 18.75
C SER A 295 6.74 38.33 17.27
N ARG A 296 7.30 39.38 16.65
CA ARG A 296 7.65 39.41 15.23
C ARG A 296 8.75 38.40 14.88
N VAL A 297 9.78 38.31 15.71
CA VAL A 297 10.86 37.32 15.56
C VAL A 297 10.33 35.90 15.83
N ALA A 298 9.50 35.71 16.86
CA ALA A 298 8.91 34.41 17.17
C ALA A 298 8.08 33.85 16.01
N ILE A 299 7.23 34.68 15.39
CA ILE A 299 6.43 34.27 14.22
C ILE A 299 7.35 33.85 13.06
N GLY A 300 8.39 34.63 12.75
CA GLY A 300 9.30 34.29 11.65
C GLY A 300 10.14 33.04 11.92
N ILE A 301 10.63 32.83 13.16
CA ILE A 301 11.39 31.63 13.54
C ILE A 301 10.49 30.39 13.51
N ASN A 302 9.28 30.47 14.06
CA ASN A 302 8.35 29.35 14.07
C ASN A 302 7.89 28.98 12.65
N ALA A 303 7.65 29.97 11.79
CA ALA A 303 7.35 29.74 10.38
C ALA A 303 8.54 29.05 9.68
N LEU A 304 9.77 29.54 9.88
CA LEU A 304 10.97 28.93 9.30
C LEU A 304 11.15 27.47 9.74
N LEU A 305 11.00 27.21 11.04
CA LEU A 305 11.12 25.87 11.62
C LEU A 305 10.03 24.93 11.08
N ALA A 306 8.78 25.39 11.03
CA ALA A 306 7.68 24.60 10.50
C ALA A 306 7.87 24.28 9.02
N VAL A 307 8.26 25.26 8.20
CA VAL A 307 8.56 25.04 6.78
C VAL A 307 9.73 24.05 6.61
N ALA A 308 10.78 24.15 7.44
CA ALA A 308 11.89 23.21 7.40
C ALA A 308 11.47 21.76 7.71
N PHE A 309 10.59 21.56 8.70
CA PHE A 309 10.01 20.24 8.97
C PHE A 309 9.14 19.74 7.82
N PHE A 310 8.33 20.60 7.19
CA PHE A 310 7.54 20.22 6.01
C PHE A 310 8.43 19.82 4.82
N HIS A 311 9.52 20.56 4.58
CA HIS A 311 10.49 20.24 3.53
C HIS A 311 11.13 18.86 3.78
N LEU A 312 11.61 18.60 5.01
CA LEU A 312 12.19 17.31 5.37
C LEU A 312 11.18 16.16 5.23
N LYS A 313 9.94 16.37 5.67
CA LYS A 313 8.87 15.37 5.53
C LYS A 313 8.65 15.00 4.06
N MET A 314 8.55 15.99 3.16
CA MET A 314 8.35 15.72 1.74
C MET A 314 9.57 15.10 1.08
N SER A 315 10.77 15.58 1.40
CA SER A 315 12.01 15.02 0.88
C SER A 315 12.20 13.55 1.30
N SER A 316 11.83 13.20 2.55
CA SER A 316 11.88 11.81 3.04
C SER A 316 10.92 10.83 2.35
N GLY A 317 9.92 11.37 1.63
CA GLY A 317 9.00 10.59 0.80
C GLY A 317 9.57 10.16 -0.56
N LEU A 318 10.68 10.76 -0.98
CA LEU A 318 11.39 10.38 -2.22
C LEU A 318 12.40 9.25 -1.93
N PRO A 319 12.79 8.47 -2.95
CA PRO A 319 13.95 7.58 -2.84
C PRO A 319 15.21 8.38 -2.47
N GLY A 320 16.26 7.69 -2.02
CA GLY A 320 17.55 8.30 -1.68
C GLY A 320 18.29 8.85 -2.90
N ILE A 321 17.75 9.91 -3.53
CA ILE A 321 18.28 10.58 -4.70
C ILE A 321 19.41 11.55 -4.30
N GLY A 322 20.45 11.60 -5.13
CA GLY A 322 21.63 12.43 -4.89
C GLY A 322 21.59 13.82 -5.53
N TYR A 323 20.44 14.23 -6.06
CA TYR A 323 20.25 15.49 -6.78
C TYR A 323 19.04 16.26 -6.23
N LEU A 324 19.02 17.58 -6.50
CA LEU A 324 17.92 18.47 -6.11
C LEU A 324 16.74 18.34 -7.06
N VAL A 325 15.53 18.44 -6.52
CA VAL A 325 14.28 18.42 -7.28
C VAL A 325 13.61 19.81 -7.31
N ALA A 326 12.65 20.02 -8.21
CA ALA A 326 11.91 21.28 -8.32
C ALA A 326 11.33 21.76 -6.97
N LEU A 327 10.79 20.82 -6.18
CA LEU A 327 10.28 21.09 -4.84
C LEU A 327 11.36 21.70 -3.91
N ASP A 328 12.60 21.22 -3.95
CA ASP A 328 13.68 21.75 -3.10
C ASP A 328 13.96 23.22 -3.39
N TYR A 329 14.01 23.60 -4.68
CA TYR A 329 14.18 24.98 -5.09
C TYR A 329 13.04 25.88 -4.59
N SER A 330 11.80 25.38 -4.57
CA SER A 330 10.67 26.11 -4.02
C SER A 330 10.81 26.38 -2.52
N PHE A 331 11.27 25.38 -1.74
CA PHE A 331 11.53 25.54 -0.31
C PHE A 331 12.70 26.47 -0.04
N TYR A 332 13.78 26.41 -0.84
CA TYR A 332 14.90 27.35 -0.71
C TYR A 332 14.47 28.80 -0.97
N ALA A 333 13.61 29.05 -1.96
CA ALA A 333 13.04 30.37 -2.18
C ALA A 333 12.20 30.84 -0.98
N ILE A 334 11.41 29.94 -0.38
CA ILE A 334 10.61 30.21 0.81
C ILE A 334 11.51 30.56 2.02
N TYR A 335 12.59 29.81 2.24
CA TYR A 335 13.56 30.11 3.31
C TYR A 335 14.16 31.50 3.16
N VAL A 336 14.59 31.85 1.94
CA VAL A 336 15.15 33.17 1.64
C VAL A 336 14.14 34.28 1.96
N ILE A 337 12.87 34.08 1.61
CA ILE A 337 11.80 35.04 1.86
C ILE A 337 11.51 35.21 3.36
N ILE A 338 11.43 34.12 4.12
CA ILE A 338 11.20 34.19 5.58
C ILE A 338 12.40 34.84 6.28
N VAL A 339 13.63 34.47 5.91
CA VAL A 339 14.86 35.07 6.46
C VAL A 339 14.96 36.55 6.11
N ALA A 340 14.61 36.95 4.88
CA ALA A 340 14.54 38.35 4.49
C ALA A 340 13.50 39.11 5.33
N GLY A 341 12.34 38.52 5.62
CA GLY A 341 11.35 39.09 6.52
C GLY A 341 11.85 39.28 7.96
N LEU A 342 12.61 38.32 8.48
CA LEU A 342 13.30 38.45 9.78
C LEU A 342 14.35 39.56 9.76
N LEU A 343 15.12 39.72 8.69
CA LEU A 343 16.07 40.82 8.53
C LEU A 343 15.39 42.18 8.51
N VAL A 344 14.28 42.31 7.78
CA VAL A 344 13.45 43.53 7.77
C VAL A 344 12.94 43.84 9.18
N THR A 345 12.53 42.81 9.93
CA THR A 345 12.11 42.94 11.33
C THR A 345 13.23 43.51 12.21
N LEU A 346 14.42 42.91 12.18
CA LEU A 346 15.58 43.36 12.95
C LEU A 346 16.03 44.78 12.58
N LEU A 347 16.05 45.10 11.28
CA LEU A 347 16.41 46.43 10.80
C LEU A 347 15.37 47.48 11.22
N SER A 348 14.08 47.16 11.15
CA SER A 348 13.02 48.06 11.58
C SER A 348 13.14 48.39 13.08
N TYR A 349 13.38 47.40 13.93
CA TYR A 349 13.61 47.61 15.37
C TYR A 349 14.87 48.44 15.66
N ARG A 350 15.99 48.18 14.98
CA ARG A 350 17.24 48.92 15.18
C ARG A 350 17.14 50.41 14.83
N TRP A 351 16.31 50.76 13.83
CA TRP A 351 16.09 52.16 13.45
C TRP A 351 15.01 52.82 14.31
N ASP A 352 14.04 52.05 14.78
CA ASP A 352 13.05 52.48 15.76
C ASP A 352 13.73 52.86 17.09
N SER A 353 14.67 52.04 17.57
CA SER A 353 15.48 52.33 18.76
C SER A 353 16.40 53.56 18.62
N LYS A 354 16.52 54.14 17.42
CA LYS A 354 17.27 55.36 17.12
C LYS A 354 16.35 56.58 16.84
N ASN A 355 15.04 56.44 17.08
CA ASN A 355 14.01 57.45 16.81
C ASN A 355 14.01 57.96 15.34
N GLN A 356 14.31 57.08 14.38
CA GLN A 356 14.37 57.42 12.95
C GLN A 356 13.10 56.94 12.22
N GLU A 357 11.93 57.50 12.58
CA GLU A 357 10.61 57.04 12.09
C GLU A 357 10.50 56.93 10.57
N THR A 358 11.05 57.88 9.82
CA THR A 358 10.98 57.88 8.34
C THR A 358 11.65 56.63 7.76
N LYS A 359 12.78 56.19 8.35
CA LYS A 359 13.49 54.98 7.89
C LYS A 359 12.72 53.71 8.23
N VAL A 360 12.09 53.66 9.41
CA VAL A 360 11.24 52.54 9.82
C VAL A 360 10.06 52.36 8.88
N LYS A 361 9.36 53.46 8.54
CA LYS A 361 8.22 53.45 7.60
C LYS A 361 8.63 52.95 6.20
N VAL A 362 9.78 53.37 5.69
CA VAL A 362 10.31 52.91 4.39
C VAL A 362 10.66 51.43 4.41
N ILE A 363 11.33 50.93 5.46
CA ILE A 363 11.72 49.52 5.60
C ILE A 363 10.48 48.61 5.69
N ILE A 364 9.46 49.01 6.45
CA ILE A 364 8.21 48.24 6.58
C ILE A 364 7.41 48.27 5.28
N LEU A 365 7.36 49.41 4.58
CA LEU A 365 6.72 49.52 3.27
C LEU A 365 7.40 48.59 2.25
N PHE A 366 8.73 48.52 2.28
CA PHE A 366 9.50 47.58 1.47
C PHE A 366 9.13 46.13 1.78
N GLY A 367 8.96 45.76 3.06
CA GLY A 367 8.46 44.43 3.45
C GLY A 367 7.03 44.15 2.95
N LYS A 368 6.10 45.11 3.13
CA LYS A 368 4.69 44.97 2.72
C LYS A 368 4.51 44.81 1.22
N VAL A 369 5.31 45.47 0.40
CA VAL A 369 5.22 45.38 -1.07
C VAL A 369 6.13 44.29 -1.62
N GLY A 370 7.37 44.23 -1.15
CA GLY A 370 8.38 43.32 -1.66
C GLY A 370 8.08 41.85 -1.36
N TYR A 371 7.59 41.53 -0.16
CA TYR A 371 7.29 40.15 0.22
C TYR A 371 6.24 39.48 -0.71
N PRO A 372 5.03 40.04 -0.91
CA PRO A 372 4.06 39.45 -1.83
C PRO A 372 4.50 39.56 -3.29
N ALA A 373 5.22 40.62 -3.70
CA ALA A 373 5.71 40.75 -5.07
C ALA A 373 6.71 39.64 -5.43
N VAL A 374 7.66 39.33 -4.54
CA VAL A 374 8.63 38.24 -4.75
C VAL A 374 7.93 36.88 -4.78
N LEU A 375 6.94 36.65 -3.90
CA LEU A 375 6.15 35.41 -3.93
C LEU A 375 5.36 35.24 -5.23
N ILE A 376 4.68 36.30 -5.70
CA ILE A 376 3.86 36.25 -6.92
C ILE A 376 4.75 36.09 -8.16
N ILE A 377 5.80 36.91 -8.30
CA ILE A 377 6.71 36.85 -9.45
C ILE A 377 7.47 35.53 -9.45
N GLY A 378 8.00 35.11 -8.30
CA GLY A 378 8.67 33.82 -8.14
C GLY A 378 7.74 32.65 -8.46
N GLY A 379 6.50 32.69 -7.97
CA GLY A 379 5.48 31.68 -8.26
C GLY A 379 5.12 31.60 -9.75
N ILE A 380 4.97 32.73 -10.44
CA ILE A 380 4.70 32.78 -11.88
C ILE A 380 5.89 32.22 -12.69
N LEU A 381 7.11 32.63 -12.37
CA LEU A 381 8.32 32.14 -13.03
C LEU A 381 8.49 30.63 -12.82
N PHE A 382 8.24 30.16 -11.60
CA PHE A 382 8.32 28.74 -11.25
C PHE A 382 7.23 27.93 -11.98
N ALA A 383 5.98 28.39 -11.98
CA ALA A 383 4.89 27.74 -12.70
C ALA A 383 5.12 27.73 -14.22
N HIS A 384 5.79 28.74 -14.77
CA HIS A 384 6.15 28.79 -16.18
C HIS A 384 7.28 27.81 -16.53
N GLN A 385 8.34 27.78 -15.72
CA GLN A 385 9.50 26.90 -15.91
C GLN A 385 9.10 25.42 -15.95
N TYR A 386 8.16 25.01 -15.09
CA TYR A 386 7.70 23.63 -14.98
C TYR A 386 6.39 23.35 -15.74
N GLY A 387 6.02 24.24 -16.69
CA GLY A 387 4.95 23.96 -17.67
C GLY A 387 3.52 23.98 -17.13
N VAL A 388 3.30 24.41 -15.88
CA VAL A 388 1.96 24.54 -15.25
C VAL A 388 1.18 25.72 -15.83
N MET A 389 1.88 26.76 -16.29
CA MET A 389 1.29 27.95 -16.91
C MET A 389 1.99 28.30 -18.22
N LYS A 390 1.24 28.34 -19.32
CA LYS A 390 1.71 28.91 -20.60
C LYS A 390 1.55 30.42 -20.56
N LEU A 391 2.65 31.15 -20.31
CA LEU A 391 2.69 32.58 -20.60
C LEU A 391 2.62 32.76 -22.13
N PRO A 392 1.93 33.79 -22.65
CA PRO A 392 1.90 34.04 -24.08
C PRO A 392 3.34 34.29 -24.56
N SER A 393 3.85 33.38 -25.38
CA SER A 393 5.10 33.59 -26.09
C SER A 393 4.88 34.74 -27.06
N PHE A 394 5.54 35.87 -26.86
CA PHE A 394 5.62 36.93 -27.87
C PHE A 394 6.50 36.42 -29.02
N GLN A 395 5.93 35.58 -29.88
CA GLN A 395 6.57 35.11 -31.12
C GLN A 395 6.17 36.05 -32.25
N LEU A 396 7.15 36.79 -32.78
CA LEU A 396 7.02 37.71 -33.91
C LEU A 396 6.87 36.99 -35.28
N SER A 397 6.50 35.72 -35.30
CA SER A 397 6.54 34.86 -36.50
C SER A 397 5.18 34.39 -37.03
N SER A 398 4.06 34.90 -36.51
CA SER A 398 2.71 34.55 -36.99
C SER A 398 2.25 35.42 -38.17
N LEU A 399 3.01 35.45 -39.27
CA LEU A 399 2.56 36.03 -40.55
C LEU A 399 2.13 34.98 -41.59
N PHE A 400 2.26 33.68 -41.30
CA PHE A 400 1.84 32.64 -42.24
C PHE A 400 1.25 31.42 -41.52
N SER A 401 -0.07 31.39 -41.41
CA SER A 401 -0.83 30.13 -41.42
C SER A 401 -2.30 30.42 -41.77
N GLU A 402 -2.72 29.86 -42.90
CA GLU A 402 -4.13 29.77 -43.32
C GLU A 402 -4.93 28.76 -42.47
N PRO A 403 -6.28 28.85 -42.48
CA PRO A 403 -7.12 28.28 -41.46
C PRO A 403 -7.56 26.82 -41.71
N THR A 404 -7.78 26.14 -40.59
CA THR A 404 -8.49 24.87 -40.40
C THR A 404 -9.83 24.78 -41.12
N SER A 405 -10.17 23.58 -41.61
CA SER A 405 -11.55 23.16 -41.87
C SER A 405 -12.03 22.13 -40.83
N LYS A 406 -13.23 22.41 -40.29
CA LYS A 406 -14.09 21.50 -39.53
C LYS A 406 -14.78 20.49 -40.47
N VAL A 407 -15.51 19.54 -39.85
CA VAL A 407 -16.72 18.77 -40.32
C VAL A 407 -16.42 17.25 -40.32
N VAL A 408 -17.24 16.31 -39.81
CA VAL A 408 -18.55 16.27 -39.12
C VAL A 408 -18.73 14.87 -38.51
N GLU A 409 -19.54 14.76 -37.45
CA GLU A 409 -20.07 13.52 -36.89
C GLU A 409 -20.96 12.74 -37.86
N GLY A 410 -20.75 11.42 -37.94
CA GLY A 410 -21.64 10.50 -38.61
C GLY A 410 -21.73 9.19 -37.83
N ALA A 411 -22.72 9.09 -36.95
CA ALA A 411 -23.06 7.88 -36.23
C ALA A 411 -23.72 6.86 -37.17
N THR A 412 -23.25 5.61 -37.16
CA THR A 412 -24.08 4.44 -37.47
C THR A 412 -23.70 3.28 -36.56
N SER A 413 -24.71 2.82 -35.83
CA SER A 413 -24.67 1.65 -34.95
C SER A 413 -24.77 0.37 -35.78
N TYR A 414 -23.93 -0.60 -35.44
CA TYR A 414 -24.18 -2.01 -35.76
C TYR A 414 -24.10 -2.80 -34.46
N GLN A 415 -25.26 -3.26 -34.00
CA GLN A 415 -25.34 -4.35 -33.03
C GLN A 415 -25.20 -5.67 -33.78
N ALA A 416 -24.37 -6.56 -33.25
CA ALA A 416 -24.46 -7.99 -33.48
C ALA A 416 -24.32 -8.68 -32.12
N GLU A 417 -25.43 -9.20 -31.61
CA GLU A 417 -25.46 -10.13 -30.49
C GLU A 417 -24.69 -11.40 -30.85
N THR A 418 -23.83 -11.86 -29.95
CA THR A 418 -23.43 -13.28 -29.91
C THR A 418 -23.33 -13.71 -28.45
N LYS A 419 -24.37 -14.40 -27.99
CA LYS A 419 -24.35 -15.18 -26.75
C LYS A 419 -23.23 -16.22 -26.84
N LYS A 420 -22.27 -16.15 -25.92
CA LYS A 420 -21.44 -17.28 -25.51
C LYS A 420 -21.65 -17.51 -24.02
N THR A 421 -22.09 -18.71 -23.70
CA THR A 421 -22.29 -19.23 -22.35
C THR A 421 -20.93 -19.38 -21.66
N GLN A 422 -20.45 -18.31 -21.03
CA GLN A 422 -19.41 -18.37 -20.01
C GLN A 422 -20.04 -18.96 -18.75
N ALA A 423 -19.39 -19.92 -18.11
CA ALA A 423 -19.67 -20.21 -16.71
C ALA A 423 -19.52 -18.89 -15.95
N VAL A 424 -20.64 -18.35 -15.46
CA VAL A 424 -20.67 -17.01 -14.86
C VAL A 424 -19.80 -17.05 -13.61
N THR A 425 -18.63 -16.40 -13.68
CA THR A 425 -17.80 -16.16 -12.50
C THR A 425 -18.44 -15.02 -11.72
N THR A 426 -19.14 -15.34 -10.63
CA THR A 426 -19.69 -14.31 -9.74
C THR A 426 -18.55 -13.69 -8.94
N THR A 427 -18.40 -12.36 -8.98
CA THR A 427 -17.40 -11.65 -8.18
C THR A 427 -18.07 -10.98 -6.98
N LEU A 428 -17.63 -11.35 -5.78
CA LEU A 428 -18.02 -10.74 -4.52
C LEU A 428 -16.97 -9.71 -4.08
N THR A 429 -17.39 -8.67 -3.37
CA THR A 429 -16.49 -7.72 -2.71
C THR A 429 -16.49 -7.94 -1.20
N LEU A 430 -15.31 -8.13 -0.61
CA LEU A 430 -15.08 -8.22 0.83
C LEU A 430 -14.43 -6.94 1.34
N ASN A 431 -15.15 -6.16 2.15
CA ASN A 431 -14.58 -4.97 2.80
C ASN A 431 -14.02 -5.30 4.20
N SER A 432 -12.76 -4.96 4.47
CA SER A 432 -12.13 -5.10 5.81
C SER A 432 -11.43 -3.81 6.26
N TRP A 433 -11.05 -3.73 7.54
CA TRP A 433 -10.27 -2.61 8.08
C TRP A 433 -8.75 -2.85 8.12
N ASP A 434 -8.33 -4.06 7.76
CA ASP A 434 -6.93 -4.48 7.87
C ASP A 434 -6.22 -4.34 6.51
N THR A 435 -5.39 -3.30 6.39
CA THR A 435 -4.54 -3.04 5.22
C THR A 435 -3.21 -3.76 5.28
N ASP A 436 -2.82 -4.28 6.44
CA ASP A 436 -1.53 -4.90 6.67
C ASP A 436 -1.58 -6.41 6.39
N THR A 437 -2.77 -7.03 6.43
CA THR A 437 -2.97 -8.47 6.16
C THR A 437 -3.51 -8.82 4.76
N ILE A 438 -3.35 -7.93 3.77
CA ILE A 438 -3.87 -8.14 2.41
C ILE A 438 -3.37 -9.45 1.79
N LYS A 439 -2.09 -9.79 2.00
CA LYS A 439 -1.49 -10.99 1.42
C LYS A 439 -2.06 -12.25 2.04
N GLU A 440 -2.24 -12.23 3.36
CA GLU A 440 -2.72 -13.31 4.19
C GLU A 440 -4.19 -13.61 3.88
N ILE A 441 -5.04 -12.57 3.86
CA ILE A 441 -6.45 -12.68 3.49
C ILE A 441 -6.58 -13.17 2.04
N ASN A 442 -5.82 -12.63 1.09
CA ASN A 442 -5.86 -13.13 -0.29
C ASN A 442 -5.41 -14.59 -0.40
N THR A 443 -4.47 -15.05 0.43
CA THR A 443 -4.04 -16.45 0.45
C THR A 443 -5.14 -17.37 1.03
N ILE A 444 -5.85 -16.92 2.07
CA ILE A 444 -7.05 -17.60 2.59
C ILE A 444 -8.13 -17.67 1.49
N LEU A 445 -8.35 -16.58 0.76
CA LEU A 445 -9.32 -16.55 -0.35
C LEU A 445 -8.93 -17.49 -1.49
N VAL A 446 -7.64 -17.69 -1.78
CA VAL A 446 -7.19 -18.68 -2.77
C VAL A 446 -7.59 -20.11 -2.38
N ALA A 447 -7.56 -20.46 -1.09
CA ALA A 447 -8.01 -21.77 -0.63
C ALA A 447 -9.50 -21.98 -0.94
N PHE A 448 -10.33 -20.96 -0.67
CA PHE A 448 -11.74 -20.98 -1.05
C PHE A 448 -11.95 -21.05 -2.57
N HIS A 449 -11.21 -20.26 -3.37
CA HIS A 449 -11.36 -20.24 -4.84
C HIS A 449 -11.00 -21.57 -5.49
N ARG A 450 -10.13 -22.38 -4.88
CA ARG A 450 -9.80 -23.73 -5.37
C ARG A 450 -10.99 -24.69 -5.28
N GLU A 451 -11.80 -24.58 -4.23
CA GLU A 451 -13.00 -25.39 -4.02
C GLU A 451 -14.22 -24.81 -4.76
N HIS A 452 -14.24 -23.49 -4.93
CA HIS A 452 -15.32 -22.72 -5.54
C HIS A 452 -14.84 -21.88 -6.73
N PRO A 453 -14.37 -22.49 -7.84
CA PRO A 453 -13.75 -21.76 -8.96
C PRO A 453 -14.69 -20.79 -9.68
N ASN A 454 -16.00 -20.93 -9.50
CA ASN A 454 -17.02 -20.06 -10.07
C ASN A 454 -17.30 -18.80 -9.22
N ILE A 455 -16.69 -18.68 -8.03
CA ILE A 455 -16.87 -17.53 -7.13
C ILE A 455 -15.51 -16.89 -6.89
N LYS A 456 -15.38 -15.61 -7.25
CA LYS A 456 -14.20 -14.81 -6.94
C LYS A 456 -14.53 -13.81 -5.85
N ILE A 457 -13.63 -13.64 -4.89
CA ILE A 457 -13.79 -12.63 -3.82
C ILE A 457 -12.67 -11.61 -3.98
N LYS A 458 -13.03 -10.34 -4.21
CA LYS A 458 -12.13 -9.19 -4.24
C LYS A 458 -12.06 -8.61 -2.84
N HIS A 459 -10.88 -8.67 -2.21
CA HIS A 459 -10.61 -8.02 -0.94
C HIS A 459 -10.37 -6.52 -1.15
N VAL A 460 -11.10 -5.67 -0.43
CA VAL A 460 -11.02 -4.20 -0.49
C VAL A 460 -10.87 -3.66 0.93
N PRO A 461 -9.64 -3.56 1.46
CA PRO A 461 -9.40 -3.04 2.79
C PRO A 461 -9.47 -1.50 2.82
N LEU A 462 -9.80 -0.93 3.98
CA LEU A 462 -9.70 0.50 4.29
C LEU A 462 -8.94 0.66 5.61
N ASN A 463 -8.23 1.76 5.82
CA ASN A 463 -7.63 2.05 7.13
C ASN A 463 -8.71 2.10 8.22
N TRP A 464 -8.39 1.55 9.39
CA TRP A 464 -9.26 1.49 10.58
C TRP A 464 -9.98 2.81 10.86
N GLU A 465 -9.27 3.93 10.87
CA GLU A 465 -9.79 5.28 11.14
C GLU A 465 -10.95 5.69 10.21
N LYS A 466 -10.99 5.15 8.99
CA LYS A 466 -12.00 5.47 7.97
C LYS A 466 -13.03 4.35 7.78
N TYR A 467 -12.77 3.15 8.28
CA TYR A 467 -13.55 1.97 7.93
C TYR A 467 -15.02 2.12 8.34
N VAL A 468 -15.28 2.38 9.63
CA VAL A 468 -16.64 2.41 10.18
C VAL A 468 -17.50 3.47 9.48
N SER A 469 -17.00 4.69 9.34
CA SER A 469 -17.73 5.80 8.71
C SER A 469 -17.96 5.56 7.21
N THR A 470 -16.98 5.00 6.51
CA THR A 470 -17.09 4.68 5.08
C THR A 470 -18.08 3.55 4.83
N ILE A 471 -18.04 2.47 5.62
CA ILE A 471 -18.94 1.33 5.43
C ILE A 471 -20.38 1.69 5.79
N ILE A 472 -20.62 2.47 6.84
CA ILE A 472 -21.97 2.98 7.15
C ILE A 472 -22.50 3.82 5.98
N SER A 473 -21.71 4.78 5.49
CA SER A 473 -22.10 5.59 4.33
C SER A 473 -22.38 4.73 3.09
N ASN A 474 -21.55 3.71 2.83
CA ASN A 474 -21.73 2.82 1.69
C ASN A 474 -22.97 1.92 1.85
N LEU A 475 -23.29 1.48 3.07
CA LEU A 475 -24.51 0.72 3.37
C LEU A 475 -25.75 1.60 3.16
N GLU A 476 -25.72 2.84 3.66
CA GLU A 476 -26.80 3.83 3.49
C GLU A 476 -27.05 4.17 2.01
N ASN A 477 -25.99 4.25 1.21
CA ASN A 477 -26.06 4.56 -0.22
C ASN A 477 -26.21 3.32 -1.12
N GLY A 478 -26.27 2.11 -0.56
CA GLY A 478 -26.43 0.86 -1.31
C GLY A 478 -25.23 0.49 -2.21
N ILE A 479 -24.03 0.97 -1.89
CA ILE A 479 -22.77 0.73 -2.64
C ILE A 479 -21.74 -0.09 -1.84
N ALA A 480 -22.10 -0.56 -0.64
CA ALA A 480 -21.22 -1.44 0.15
C ALA A 480 -20.99 -2.79 -0.53
N GLY A 481 -19.86 -3.43 -0.24
CA GLY A 481 -19.53 -4.76 -0.73
C GLY A 481 -20.50 -5.84 -0.25
N ASP A 482 -20.36 -7.04 -0.80
CA ASP A 482 -21.21 -8.19 -0.48
C ASP A 482 -20.93 -8.76 0.91
N LEU A 483 -19.66 -8.72 1.32
CA LEU A 483 -19.17 -9.24 2.59
C LEU A 483 -18.47 -8.12 3.36
N LEU A 484 -18.74 -8.00 4.66
CA LEU A 484 -18.24 -6.92 5.50
C LEU A 484 -17.57 -7.50 6.74
N TYR A 485 -16.37 -7.05 7.08
CA TYR A 485 -15.86 -7.28 8.41
C TYR A 485 -16.71 -6.50 9.42
N VAL A 486 -17.06 -7.17 10.51
CA VAL A 486 -17.81 -6.59 11.61
C VAL A 486 -17.08 -6.84 12.92
N GLN A 487 -17.03 -5.79 13.75
CA GLN A 487 -16.44 -5.86 15.06
C GLN A 487 -17.34 -6.63 16.02
N SER A 488 -16.74 -7.18 17.07
CA SER A 488 -17.47 -7.89 18.11
C SER A 488 -18.35 -6.96 18.94
N PHE A 489 -19.54 -7.46 19.27
CA PHE A 489 -20.54 -6.88 20.16
C PHE A 489 -21.14 -5.55 19.66
N SER A 490 -20.95 -4.46 20.42
CA SER A 490 -21.70 -3.21 20.24
C SER A 490 -21.48 -2.51 18.89
N PRO A 491 -20.25 -2.34 18.38
CA PRO A 491 -20.02 -1.43 17.25
C PRO A 491 -20.73 -1.80 15.95
N SER A 492 -20.86 -3.10 15.65
CA SER A 492 -21.50 -3.57 14.41
C SER A 492 -22.95 -4.00 14.56
N ARG A 493 -23.46 -4.06 15.79
CA ARG A 493 -24.85 -4.44 16.06
C ARG A 493 -25.88 -3.47 15.47
N PRO A 494 -25.72 -2.14 15.58
CA PRO A 494 -26.64 -1.19 14.94
C PRO A 494 -26.76 -1.39 13.43
N TRP A 495 -25.78 -1.99 12.76
CA TRP A 495 -25.85 -2.27 11.33
C TRP A 495 -26.85 -3.39 11.04
N PHE A 496 -26.89 -4.43 11.88
CA PHE A 496 -27.90 -5.48 11.80
C PHE A 496 -29.30 -4.95 12.17
N GLU A 497 -29.41 -4.16 13.25
CA GLU A 497 -30.69 -3.59 13.70
C GLU A 497 -31.31 -2.63 12.67
N LYS A 498 -30.49 -1.91 11.90
CA LYS A 498 -30.92 -1.09 10.76
C LYS A 498 -31.28 -1.89 9.51
N GLY A 499 -31.13 -3.22 9.53
CA GLY A 499 -31.42 -4.10 8.40
C GLY A 499 -30.34 -4.14 7.32
N TYR A 500 -29.12 -3.67 7.60
CA TYR A 500 -28.03 -3.69 6.62
C TYR A 500 -27.32 -5.04 6.51
N LEU A 501 -27.43 -5.90 7.51
CA LEU A 501 -26.77 -7.21 7.55
C LEU A 501 -27.81 -8.33 7.50
N GLU A 502 -27.51 -9.39 6.75
CA GLU A 502 -28.39 -10.57 6.65
C GLU A 502 -28.36 -11.37 7.98
N ALA A 503 -29.52 -11.90 8.37
CA ALA A 503 -29.60 -12.92 9.40
C ALA A 503 -28.96 -14.24 8.91
N LEU A 504 -28.16 -14.88 9.77
CA LEU A 504 -27.38 -16.07 9.46
C LEU A 504 -27.71 -17.24 10.41
N GLY A 505 -28.81 -17.18 11.18
CA GLY A 505 -29.19 -18.25 12.11
C GLY A 505 -29.46 -19.60 11.43
N ASP A 506 -29.70 -19.61 10.13
CA ASP A 506 -29.90 -20.78 9.26
C ASP A 506 -28.62 -21.22 8.52
N LEU A 507 -27.50 -20.49 8.66
CA LEU A 507 -26.25 -20.81 7.97
C LEU A 507 -25.68 -22.13 8.51
N PRO A 508 -25.44 -23.15 7.64
CA PRO A 508 -24.84 -24.41 8.06
C PRO A 508 -23.49 -24.21 8.75
N GLY A 509 -23.22 -25.02 9.78
CA GLY A 509 -21.97 -25.00 10.53
C GLY A 509 -21.86 -23.87 11.56
N LEU A 510 -22.60 -22.75 11.46
CA LEU A 510 -22.44 -21.64 12.40
C LEU A 510 -22.76 -22.04 13.84
N LYS A 511 -23.91 -22.67 14.10
CA LYS A 511 -24.32 -23.11 15.45
C LYS A 511 -23.55 -24.35 15.93
N ASP A 512 -23.17 -25.21 14.99
CA ASP A 512 -22.56 -26.51 15.29
C ASP A 512 -21.06 -26.39 15.55
N ASN A 513 -20.36 -25.46 14.87
CA ASN A 513 -18.90 -25.37 14.87
C ASN A 513 -18.33 -24.21 15.70
N PHE A 514 -19.17 -23.31 16.22
CA PHE A 514 -18.74 -22.22 17.12
C PHE A 514 -19.41 -22.31 18.50
N GLN A 515 -18.63 -22.07 19.55
CA GLN A 515 -19.17 -22.09 20.92
C GLN A 515 -20.20 -20.97 21.11
N PRO A 516 -21.26 -21.18 21.93
CA PRO A 516 -22.29 -20.16 22.14
C PRO A 516 -21.75 -18.82 22.60
N ASP A 517 -20.76 -18.81 23.48
CA ASP A 517 -20.14 -17.61 24.02
C ASP A 517 -19.33 -16.80 22.99
N ILE A 518 -18.72 -17.47 22.01
CA ILE A 518 -18.09 -16.83 20.85
C ILE A 518 -19.14 -16.20 19.94
N ARG A 519 -20.23 -16.92 19.66
CA ARG A 519 -21.29 -16.43 18.77
C ARG A 519 -22.02 -15.20 19.33
N LEU A 520 -22.11 -15.05 20.64
CA LEU A 520 -22.73 -13.89 21.30
C LEU A 520 -22.16 -12.55 20.83
N ALA A 521 -20.90 -12.51 20.38
CA ALA A 521 -20.29 -11.31 19.83
C ALA A 521 -21.00 -10.79 18.57
N TRP A 522 -21.68 -11.63 17.82
CA TRP A 522 -22.39 -11.25 16.58
C TRP A 522 -23.81 -11.81 16.55
N THR A 523 -24.47 -11.78 17.71
CA THR A 523 -25.88 -12.17 17.88
C THR A 523 -26.67 -10.96 18.39
N SER A 524 -27.84 -10.69 17.81
CA SER A 524 -28.75 -9.64 18.28
C SER A 524 -29.31 -9.95 19.67
N ASP A 525 -29.97 -9.00 20.32
CA ASP A 525 -30.60 -9.25 21.63
C ASP A 525 -31.77 -10.25 21.52
N ASP A 526 -32.41 -10.36 20.34
CA ASP A 526 -33.43 -11.36 20.04
C ASP A 526 -32.86 -12.76 19.74
N GLY A 527 -31.53 -12.92 19.80
CA GLY A 527 -30.86 -14.21 19.64
C GLY A 527 -30.53 -14.58 18.20
N GLU A 528 -30.63 -13.64 17.25
CA GLU A 528 -30.36 -13.89 15.83
C GLU A 528 -28.88 -13.62 15.47
N PRO A 529 -28.10 -14.63 15.04
CA PRO A 529 -26.73 -14.43 14.57
C PRO A 529 -26.70 -13.69 13.23
N TYR A 530 -25.77 -12.76 13.05
CA TYR A 530 -25.66 -11.95 11.82
C TYR A 530 -24.26 -11.93 11.19
N ALA A 531 -23.29 -12.67 11.75
CA ALA A 531 -21.96 -12.78 11.19
C ALA A 531 -21.29 -14.13 11.54
N VAL A 532 -20.33 -14.56 10.72
CA VAL A 532 -19.51 -15.76 10.98
C VAL A 532 -18.21 -15.35 11.68
N PRO A 533 -17.95 -15.83 12.91
CA PRO A 533 -16.71 -15.56 13.63
C PRO A 533 -15.49 -15.91 12.78
N PHE A 534 -14.56 -14.96 12.64
CA PHE A 534 -13.41 -15.11 11.74
C PHE A 534 -12.08 -15.11 12.50
N LEU A 535 -11.68 -13.99 13.10
CA LEU A 535 -10.38 -13.87 13.78
C LEU A 535 -10.54 -13.53 15.27
N ALA A 536 -9.73 -14.18 16.10
CA ALA A 536 -9.50 -13.83 17.50
C ALA A 536 -8.02 -13.59 17.76
N VAL A 537 -7.73 -12.81 18.79
CA VAL A 537 -6.38 -12.36 19.14
C VAL A 537 -6.15 -12.47 20.65
N ALA A 538 -4.90 -12.73 21.03
CA ALA A 538 -4.50 -12.93 22.41
C ALA A 538 -3.51 -11.86 22.86
N ASN A 539 -3.72 -11.23 24.02
CA ASN A 539 -2.74 -10.29 24.58
C ASN A 539 -1.64 -11.02 25.38
N ALA A 540 -0.39 -10.57 25.25
CA ALA A 540 0.75 -11.07 26.01
C ALA A 540 1.84 -9.98 26.16
N ILE A 541 2.93 -10.35 26.83
CA ILE A 541 4.15 -9.53 26.89
C ILE A 541 5.21 -10.20 26.04
N TYR A 542 5.55 -9.58 24.92
CA TYR A 542 6.73 -9.88 24.12
C TYR A 542 7.98 -9.56 24.93
N TYR A 543 9.02 -10.38 24.83
CA TYR A 543 10.31 -10.10 25.44
C TYR A 543 11.48 -10.52 24.56
N ASN A 544 12.55 -9.73 24.62
CA ASN A 544 13.82 -10.03 24.00
C ASN A 544 14.56 -11.08 24.85
N VAL A 545 14.70 -12.28 24.31
CA VAL A 545 15.27 -13.45 25.00
C VAL A 545 16.74 -13.20 25.34
N ASP A 546 17.48 -12.53 24.46
CA ASP A 546 18.91 -12.26 24.65
C ASP A 546 19.15 -11.23 25.75
N ILE A 547 18.32 -10.19 25.84
CA ILE A 547 18.34 -9.24 26.98
C ILE A 547 18.05 -9.99 28.28
N PHE A 548 17.03 -10.85 28.31
CA PHE A 548 16.69 -11.63 29.51
C PHE A 548 17.83 -12.57 29.91
N LYS A 549 18.43 -13.28 28.96
CA LYS A 549 19.56 -14.18 29.18
C LYS A 549 20.78 -13.43 29.72
N ARG A 550 21.15 -12.30 29.08
CA ARG A 550 22.27 -11.44 29.51
C ARG A 550 22.11 -10.93 30.94
N LEU A 551 20.88 -10.58 31.33
CA LEU A 551 20.57 -10.08 32.67
C LEU A 551 20.24 -11.19 33.68
N ARG A 552 20.30 -12.47 33.28
CA ARG A 552 19.90 -13.63 34.10
C ARG A 552 18.49 -13.45 34.66
N LEU A 553 17.56 -13.03 33.80
CA LEU A 553 16.15 -12.84 34.09
C LEU A 553 15.35 -14.06 33.61
N LYS A 554 14.23 -14.32 34.29
CA LYS A 554 13.20 -15.27 33.85
C LYS A 554 11.89 -14.50 33.63
N PRO A 555 11.00 -14.97 32.74
CA PRO A 555 9.66 -14.40 32.60
C PRO A 555 8.96 -14.28 33.97
N PRO A 556 8.54 -13.07 34.37
CA PRO A 556 7.95 -12.85 35.69
C PRO A 556 6.55 -13.44 35.79
N THR A 557 6.24 -14.08 36.93
CA THR A 557 4.97 -14.79 37.14
C THR A 557 3.95 -14.05 37.99
N THR A 558 4.30 -12.85 38.50
CA THR A 558 3.40 -12.02 39.33
C THR A 558 3.64 -10.55 39.02
N TRP A 559 2.64 -9.68 39.19
CA TRP A 559 2.75 -8.24 38.96
C TRP A 559 3.97 -7.60 39.65
N LYS A 560 4.16 -7.91 40.95
CA LYS A 560 5.32 -7.43 41.72
C LYS A 560 6.66 -7.87 41.11
N LYS A 561 6.76 -9.09 40.58
CA LYS A 561 7.96 -9.59 39.89
C LYS A 561 8.17 -8.87 38.56
N LEU A 562 7.11 -8.56 37.82
CA LEU A 562 7.20 -7.78 36.58
C LEU A 562 7.83 -6.41 36.84
N LEU A 563 7.31 -5.67 37.83
CA LEU A 563 7.86 -4.36 38.21
C LEU A 563 9.32 -4.46 38.68
N ASN A 564 9.68 -5.51 39.42
CA ASN A 564 11.06 -5.74 39.83
C ASN A 564 11.98 -6.09 38.64
N THR A 565 11.49 -6.86 37.68
CA THR A 565 12.18 -7.15 36.42
C THR A 565 12.40 -5.86 35.63
N ALA A 566 11.36 -5.03 35.47
CA ALA A 566 11.45 -3.73 34.80
C ALA A 566 12.46 -2.78 35.49
N LYS A 567 12.50 -2.75 36.83
CA LYS A 567 13.52 -2.01 37.59
C LYS A 567 14.95 -2.47 37.28
N ARG A 568 15.17 -3.79 37.20
CA ARG A 568 16.49 -4.35 36.86
C ARG A 568 16.89 -4.02 35.43
N ILE A 569 15.96 -4.15 34.49
CA ILE A 569 16.18 -3.80 33.08
C ILE A 569 16.50 -2.32 32.95
N LYS A 570 15.73 -1.43 33.60
CA LYS A 570 15.96 0.02 33.55
C LYS A 570 17.38 0.39 34.00
N ARG A 571 17.83 -0.17 35.14
CA ARG A 571 19.18 0.06 35.67
C ARG A 571 20.29 -0.40 34.73
N ALA A 572 20.11 -1.54 34.05
CA ALA A 572 21.08 -2.03 33.08
C ALA A 572 21.03 -1.26 31.75
N GLY A 573 19.82 -0.91 31.33
CA GLY A 573 19.50 -0.20 30.09
C GLY A 573 20.10 1.20 30.01
N THR A 574 20.21 1.92 31.13
CA THR A 574 20.89 3.23 31.19
C THR A 574 22.32 3.20 30.64
N ARG A 575 23.00 2.05 30.71
CA ARG A 575 24.36 1.87 30.17
C ARG A 575 24.38 1.18 28.81
N ALA A 576 23.37 0.38 28.51
CA ALA A 576 23.37 -0.55 27.39
C ALA A 576 22.42 -0.16 26.25
N GLY A 577 21.73 0.99 26.37
CA GLY A 577 20.95 1.59 25.28
C GLY A 577 19.57 0.97 25.02
N TYR A 578 18.95 0.34 26.03
CA TYR A 578 17.59 -0.20 25.92
C TYR A 578 16.68 0.20 27.09
N VAL A 579 15.37 0.20 26.86
CA VAL A 579 14.33 0.51 27.85
C VAL A 579 13.57 -0.76 28.31
N PRO A 580 12.90 -0.73 29.47
CA PRO A 580 12.12 -1.89 29.94
C PRO A 580 10.96 -2.25 29.04
N PHE A 581 10.11 -1.29 28.67
CA PHE A 581 8.94 -1.47 27.82
C PHE A 581 9.02 -0.56 26.60
N ALA A 582 8.56 -1.06 25.45
CA ALA A 582 8.47 -0.28 24.22
C ALA A 582 7.22 0.62 24.15
N ASN A 583 6.20 0.34 24.98
CA ASN A 583 4.87 0.95 24.89
C ASN A 583 4.88 2.48 25.03
N GLY A 584 4.03 3.13 24.23
CA GLY A 584 3.70 4.57 24.27
C GLY A 584 2.19 4.83 24.33
N SER A 585 1.83 6.11 24.35
CA SER A 585 0.45 6.62 24.35
C SER A 585 0.19 7.68 23.27
N GLY A 586 0.99 7.68 22.19
CA GLY A 586 0.88 8.63 21.09
C GLY A 586 -0.39 8.43 20.25
N ASP A 587 -0.81 7.17 20.09
CA ASP A 587 -2.07 6.81 19.42
C ASP A 587 -3.12 6.40 20.46
N ASP A 588 -4.30 7.00 20.39
CA ASP A 588 -5.41 6.78 21.36
C ASP A 588 -5.74 5.28 21.49
N TRP A 589 -5.97 4.61 20.36
CA TRP A 589 -6.35 3.18 20.36
C TRP A 589 -5.27 2.25 20.93
N SER A 590 -3.98 2.58 20.77
CA SER A 590 -2.89 1.66 21.05
C SER A 590 -2.76 1.36 22.54
N LEU A 591 -2.98 2.34 23.39
CA LEU A 591 -2.83 2.21 24.84
C LEU A 591 -3.89 1.26 25.41
N ILE A 592 -5.15 1.52 25.08
CA ILE A 592 -6.27 0.72 25.57
C ILE A 592 -6.16 -0.72 25.04
N GLU A 593 -5.90 -0.92 23.75
CA GLU A 593 -5.93 -2.25 23.11
C GLU A 593 -4.72 -3.13 23.40
N THR A 594 -3.55 -2.55 23.62
CA THR A 594 -2.32 -3.33 23.86
C THR A 594 -2.00 -3.47 25.35
N LEU A 595 -2.32 -2.44 26.14
CA LEU A 595 -1.90 -2.34 27.55
C LEU A 595 -3.06 -2.62 28.49
N PHE A 596 -4.10 -1.78 28.48
CA PHE A 596 -5.13 -1.81 29.51
C PHE A 596 -6.04 -3.04 29.40
N VAL A 597 -6.53 -3.38 28.20
CA VAL A 597 -7.41 -4.56 28.03
C VAL A 597 -6.69 -5.88 28.27
N GLY A 598 -5.38 -5.93 28.08
CA GLY A 598 -4.56 -7.10 28.39
C GLY A 598 -4.37 -7.29 29.90
N LEU A 599 -4.20 -6.19 30.65
CA LEU A 599 -3.92 -6.24 32.09
C LEU A 599 -5.18 -6.28 32.95
N ALA A 600 -6.23 -5.57 32.57
CA ALA A 600 -7.41 -5.33 33.41
C ALA A 600 -8.07 -6.62 33.94
N PRO A 601 -8.25 -7.70 33.13
CA PRO A 601 -8.81 -8.96 33.61
C PRO A 601 -8.12 -9.53 34.85
N ASN A 602 -6.80 -9.34 34.96
CA ASN A 602 -6.01 -9.81 36.10
C ASN A 602 -6.28 -9.04 37.40
N PHE A 603 -6.91 -7.88 37.35
CA PHE A 603 -7.25 -7.04 38.52
C PHE A 603 -8.74 -7.04 38.82
N ILE A 604 -9.59 -7.14 37.78
CA ILE A 604 -11.04 -7.14 37.94
C ILE A 604 -11.61 -8.51 38.31
N GLY A 605 -10.84 -9.60 38.13
CA GLY A 605 -11.26 -10.97 38.42
C GLY A 605 -11.75 -11.74 37.18
N GLY A 606 -11.20 -11.41 36.02
CA GLY A 606 -11.54 -12.03 34.73
C GLY A 606 -13.02 -11.89 34.37
N ARG A 607 -13.52 -12.87 33.62
CA ARG A 607 -14.90 -12.91 33.12
C ARG A 607 -15.93 -12.76 34.23
N ASP A 608 -15.80 -13.49 35.33
CA ASP A 608 -16.73 -13.43 36.45
C ASP A 608 -16.73 -12.03 37.07
N GLY A 609 -15.55 -11.46 37.27
CA GLY A 609 -15.38 -10.08 37.70
C GLY A 609 -16.07 -9.08 36.78
N ARG A 610 -15.88 -9.21 35.45
CA ARG A 610 -16.56 -8.38 34.46
C ARG A 610 -18.09 -8.50 34.57
N LEU A 611 -18.62 -9.71 34.64
CA LEU A 611 -20.07 -9.96 34.70
C LEU A 611 -20.72 -9.34 35.94
N LYS A 612 -19.99 -9.20 37.05
CA LYS A 612 -20.45 -8.48 38.25
C LYS A 612 -20.66 -6.98 38.01
N TYR A 613 -19.82 -6.35 37.19
CA TYR A 613 -20.08 -4.97 36.78
C TYR A 613 -21.28 -4.87 35.85
N LEU A 614 -21.42 -5.82 34.91
CA LEU A 614 -22.53 -5.81 33.94
C LEU A 614 -23.89 -6.11 34.57
N SER A 615 -23.93 -6.80 35.71
CA SER A 615 -25.15 -7.11 36.46
C SER A 615 -25.45 -6.14 37.60
N GLY A 616 -24.55 -5.19 37.89
CA GLY A 616 -24.72 -4.23 38.99
C GLY A 616 -24.31 -4.75 40.37
N GLU A 617 -23.82 -5.98 40.47
CA GLU A 617 -23.24 -6.51 41.73
C GLU A 617 -22.00 -5.71 42.16
N ARG A 618 -21.33 -5.02 41.22
CA ARG A 618 -20.14 -4.21 41.48
C ARG A 618 -20.16 -2.88 40.75
N CYS A 619 -19.82 -1.82 41.48
CA CYS A 619 -19.62 -0.47 40.94
C CYS A 619 -18.25 -0.33 40.24
N PHE A 620 -18.20 0.45 39.16
CA PHE A 620 -17.00 0.74 38.36
C PHE A 620 -15.96 1.61 39.07
N ASP A 621 -16.28 2.22 40.21
CA ASP A 621 -15.35 2.98 41.06
C ASP A 621 -14.79 2.16 42.23
N ASP A 622 -15.01 0.83 42.23
CA ASP A 622 -14.58 -0.04 43.30
C ASP A 622 -13.06 -0.30 43.33
N LYS A 623 -12.61 -0.97 44.40
CA LYS A 623 -11.19 -1.27 44.62
C LYS A 623 -10.54 -2.07 43.49
N HIS A 624 -11.28 -2.87 42.73
CA HIS A 624 -10.73 -3.70 41.65
C HIS A 624 -10.50 -2.86 40.39
N SER A 625 -11.44 -1.99 40.05
CA SER A 625 -11.28 -1.01 38.98
C SER A 625 -10.12 -0.05 39.27
N VAL A 626 -10.06 0.47 40.49
CA VAL A 626 -8.93 1.31 40.96
C VAL A 626 -7.61 0.56 40.88
N ALA A 627 -7.58 -0.74 41.21
CA ALA A 627 -6.37 -1.55 41.10
C ALA A 627 -5.93 -1.77 39.64
N ALA A 628 -6.86 -1.89 38.68
CA ALA A 628 -6.54 -1.97 37.27
C ALA A 628 -5.88 -0.67 36.76
N PHE A 629 -6.44 0.50 37.11
CA PHE A 629 -5.81 1.78 36.78
C PHE A 629 -4.48 2.00 37.53
N GLN A 630 -4.36 1.51 38.78
CA GLN A 630 -3.10 1.57 39.52
C GLN A 630 -1.99 0.77 38.83
N ALA A 631 -2.32 -0.34 38.19
CA ALA A 631 -1.34 -1.10 37.41
C ALA A 631 -0.79 -0.31 36.22
N LEU A 632 -1.60 0.51 35.54
CA LEU A 632 -1.09 1.44 34.52
C LEU A 632 -0.12 2.47 35.13
N ALA A 633 -0.51 3.10 36.24
CA ALA A 633 0.33 4.08 36.93
C ALA A 633 1.68 3.47 37.38
N ASP A 634 1.68 2.21 37.80
CA ASP A 634 2.88 1.47 38.19
C ASP A 634 3.86 1.24 37.03
N LEU A 635 3.37 1.20 35.78
CA LEU A 635 4.20 0.99 34.58
C LEU A 635 4.88 2.27 34.10
N ARG A 636 4.28 3.44 34.34
CA ARG A 636 4.77 4.76 33.89
C ARG A 636 6.29 4.96 34.06
N PRO A 637 6.92 4.62 35.21
CA PRO A 637 8.36 4.81 35.38
C PRO A 637 9.25 3.92 34.49
N PHE A 638 8.69 2.96 33.76
CA PHE A 638 9.40 1.97 32.97
C PHE A 638 9.15 2.10 31.46
N LEU A 639 8.29 3.05 31.07
CA LEU A 639 8.07 3.41 29.67
C LEU A 639 9.21 4.33 29.16
N PRO A 640 9.32 4.52 27.83
CA PRO A 640 10.26 5.47 27.25
C PRO A 640 10.01 6.92 27.73
N PRO A 641 11.04 7.79 27.80
CA PRO A 641 10.87 9.17 28.28
C PRO A 641 9.91 10.06 27.47
N SER A 642 9.64 9.72 26.21
CA SER A 642 8.73 10.44 25.31
C SER A 642 7.50 9.61 24.97
N GLN A 643 7.08 8.73 25.89
CA GLN A 643 5.98 7.79 25.65
C GLN A 643 4.69 8.49 25.19
N GLU A 644 4.46 9.74 25.59
CA GLU A 644 3.28 10.52 25.21
C GLU A 644 3.17 10.76 23.71
N THR A 645 4.30 10.76 22.99
CA THR A 645 4.37 11.01 21.54
C THR A 645 4.76 9.77 20.75
N LEU A 646 5.03 8.63 21.42
CA LEU A 646 5.39 7.39 20.74
C LEU A 646 4.13 6.73 20.19
N THR A 647 4.09 6.59 18.88
CA THR A 647 3.05 5.87 18.15
C THR A 647 3.18 4.36 18.36
N TYR A 648 2.19 3.62 17.88
CA TYR A 648 2.21 2.18 17.78
C TYR A 648 3.44 1.68 17.00
N TYR A 649 3.69 2.27 15.83
CA TYR A 649 4.81 1.88 14.96
C TYR A 649 6.17 2.25 15.56
N ASP A 650 6.27 3.36 16.29
CA ASP A 650 7.50 3.67 17.05
C ASP A 650 7.79 2.61 18.12
N SER A 651 6.74 2.15 18.82
CA SER A 651 6.84 1.09 19.84
C SER A 651 7.26 -0.25 19.20
N GLN A 652 6.67 -0.60 18.06
CA GLN A 652 7.03 -1.77 17.26
C GLN A 652 8.52 -1.72 16.87
N GLN A 653 8.97 -0.60 16.29
CA GLN A 653 10.36 -0.40 15.89
C GLN A 653 11.34 -0.49 17.08
N LEU A 654 10.98 0.06 18.24
CA LEU A 654 11.80 -0.02 19.46
C LEU A 654 12.02 -1.47 19.90
N PHE A 655 10.99 -2.31 19.82
CA PHE A 655 11.11 -3.73 20.17
C PHE A 655 11.88 -4.51 19.10
N GLN A 656 11.51 -4.36 17.82
CA GLN A 656 12.13 -5.05 16.68
C GLN A 656 13.63 -4.77 16.55
N THR A 657 14.07 -3.55 16.86
CA THR A 657 15.50 -3.18 16.87
C THR A 657 16.26 -3.55 18.15
N GLY A 658 15.61 -4.24 19.10
CA GLY A 658 16.20 -4.64 20.37
C GLY A 658 16.48 -3.47 21.33
N LYS A 659 15.90 -2.28 21.09
CA LYS A 659 15.98 -1.10 21.96
C LYS A 659 14.99 -1.16 23.13
N ALA A 660 14.08 -2.13 23.15
CA ALA A 660 13.23 -2.43 24.30
C ALA A 660 13.33 -3.92 24.69
N ALA A 661 13.31 -4.18 25.99
CA ALA A 661 13.41 -5.54 26.51
C ALA A 661 12.07 -6.28 26.52
N MET A 662 10.97 -5.56 26.69
CA MET A 662 9.61 -6.08 26.71
C MET A 662 8.69 -5.16 25.90
N TRP A 663 7.58 -5.72 25.42
CA TRP A 663 6.52 -4.96 24.77
C TRP A 663 5.18 -5.63 25.07
N MET A 664 4.27 -4.91 25.70
CA MET A 664 2.91 -5.41 25.92
C MET A 664 2.12 -5.20 24.63
N ASN A 665 1.69 -6.28 24.00
CA ASN A 665 0.92 -6.23 22.77
C ASN A 665 0.10 -7.52 22.62
N ALA A 666 -0.38 -7.81 21.42
CA ALA A 666 -1.17 -8.99 21.13
C ALA A 666 -0.64 -9.75 19.93
N SER A 667 -1.22 -10.93 19.75
CA SER A 667 -0.76 -11.95 18.82
C SER A 667 -0.75 -11.51 17.36
N TRP A 668 -1.49 -10.49 16.96
CA TRP A 668 -1.46 -9.93 15.61
C TRP A 668 -0.05 -9.46 15.18
N GLU A 669 0.84 -9.17 16.14
CA GLU A 669 2.23 -8.80 15.86
C GLU A 669 3.18 -9.96 15.55
N VAL A 670 2.74 -11.22 15.69
CA VAL A 670 3.61 -12.38 15.43
C VAL A 670 4.21 -12.29 14.02
N PHE A 671 3.38 -12.03 13.02
CA PHE A 671 3.83 -11.92 11.63
C PHE A 671 4.81 -10.76 11.41
N ASN A 672 4.46 -9.54 11.86
CA ASN A 672 5.29 -8.35 11.68
C ASN A 672 6.66 -8.51 12.33
N VAL A 673 6.73 -9.04 13.56
CA VAL A 673 8.02 -9.25 14.23
C VAL A 673 8.86 -10.32 13.52
N GLU A 674 8.25 -11.40 13.02
CA GLU A 674 8.98 -12.44 12.26
C GLU A 674 9.49 -11.94 10.91
N SER A 675 8.67 -11.15 10.19
CA SER A 675 9.00 -10.59 8.88
C SER A 675 10.08 -9.52 8.97
N ASP A 676 9.89 -8.55 9.86
CA ASP A 676 10.69 -7.32 9.87
C ASP A 676 11.94 -7.44 10.75
N ALA A 677 11.92 -8.37 11.71
CA ALA A 677 13.02 -8.64 12.62
C ALA A 677 13.37 -10.14 12.70
N PRO A 678 13.72 -10.81 11.58
CA PRO A 678 13.94 -12.26 11.54
C PRO A 678 15.12 -12.73 12.41
N ASN A 679 16.03 -11.82 12.76
CA ASN A 679 17.18 -12.09 13.62
C ASN A 679 16.92 -11.79 15.10
N LEU A 680 15.78 -11.20 15.45
CA LEU A 680 15.44 -10.93 16.84
C LEU A 680 15.07 -12.25 17.53
N ASN A 681 15.80 -12.60 18.58
CA ASN A 681 15.43 -13.73 19.43
C ASN A 681 14.40 -13.26 20.48
N TRP A 682 13.12 -13.52 20.24
CA TRP A 682 12.03 -13.11 21.10
C TRP A 682 11.12 -14.27 21.49
N SER A 683 10.29 -14.06 22.51
CA SER A 683 9.17 -14.95 22.85
C SER A 683 8.14 -14.16 23.65
N VAL A 684 7.07 -14.81 24.11
CA VAL A 684 5.98 -14.17 24.85
C VAL A 684 5.70 -14.86 26.18
N PHE A 685 5.22 -14.10 27.15
CA PHE A 685 4.64 -14.63 28.38
C PHE A 685 3.36 -13.89 28.75
N ALA A 686 2.44 -14.57 29.46
CA ALA A 686 1.17 -13.97 29.84
C ALA A 686 1.35 -12.81 30.83
N MET A 687 0.48 -11.80 30.72
CA MET A 687 0.43 -10.68 31.66
C MET A 687 0.25 -11.20 33.10
N PRO A 688 1.14 -10.83 34.04
CA PRO A 688 1.11 -11.43 35.38
C PRO A 688 0.03 -10.83 36.29
N ALA A 689 -0.73 -11.70 36.96
CA ALA A 689 -1.67 -11.29 37.99
C ALA A 689 -0.98 -10.80 39.27
N PRO A 690 -1.69 -10.06 40.15
CA PRO A 690 -1.26 -9.83 41.52
C PRO A 690 -0.94 -11.15 42.24
N ALA A 691 -0.05 -11.09 43.23
CA ALA A 691 0.36 -12.29 43.95
C ALA A 691 -0.86 -12.96 44.61
N ARG A 692 -0.96 -14.29 44.48
CA ARG A 692 -2.07 -15.12 44.98
C ARG A 692 -3.43 -14.87 44.31
N GLN A 693 -3.46 -14.19 43.17
CA GLN A 693 -4.65 -14.10 42.33
C GLN A 693 -4.53 -15.02 41.11
N PRO A 694 -5.66 -15.56 40.59
CA PRO A 694 -5.67 -16.30 39.35
C PRO A 694 -5.19 -15.42 38.19
N ARG A 695 -4.54 -16.05 37.21
CA ARG A 695 -4.07 -15.38 36.01
C ARG A 695 -5.06 -15.60 34.87
N TYR A 696 -5.51 -14.50 34.29
CA TYR A 696 -6.37 -14.45 33.12
C TYR A 696 -5.57 -13.97 31.90
N VAL A 697 -6.00 -14.42 30.72
CA VAL A 697 -5.47 -13.97 29.44
C VAL A 697 -6.63 -13.38 28.66
N THR A 698 -6.42 -12.20 28.09
CA THR A 698 -7.38 -11.62 27.17
C THR A 698 -7.31 -12.38 25.85
N PHE A 699 -8.41 -13.03 25.46
CA PHE A 699 -8.58 -13.70 24.18
C PHE A 699 -9.86 -13.15 23.55
N SER A 700 -9.68 -12.13 22.73
CA SER A 700 -10.78 -11.33 22.22
C SER A 700 -11.15 -11.75 20.81
N THR A 701 -12.45 -11.86 20.59
CA THR A 701 -13.04 -12.01 19.26
C THR A 701 -12.87 -10.69 18.51
N GLU A 702 -11.99 -10.66 17.51
CA GLU A 702 -11.59 -9.43 16.81
C GLU A 702 -12.59 -9.08 15.71
N SER A 703 -12.84 -10.04 14.82
CA SER A 703 -13.64 -9.83 13.62
C SER A 703 -14.48 -11.05 13.28
N ALA A 704 -15.64 -10.77 12.69
CA ALA A 704 -16.44 -11.72 11.94
C ALA A 704 -16.71 -11.17 10.54
N ILE A 705 -17.18 -12.03 9.66
CA ILE A 705 -17.61 -11.63 8.31
C ILE A 705 -19.14 -11.73 8.25
N ALA A 706 -19.79 -10.60 7.97
CA ALA A 706 -21.23 -10.48 7.78
C ALA A 706 -21.57 -10.39 6.29
N LEU A 707 -22.80 -10.77 5.94
CA LEU A 707 -23.37 -10.63 4.61
C LEU A 707 -24.16 -9.33 4.53
N ASN A 708 -23.85 -8.48 3.56
CA ASN A 708 -24.67 -7.30 3.25
C ASN A 708 -26.06 -7.73 2.77
N ALA A 709 -27.10 -7.28 3.46
CA ALA A 709 -28.49 -7.60 3.14
C ALA A 709 -28.95 -7.08 1.77
N ALA A 710 -28.27 -6.07 1.21
CA ALA A 710 -28.53 -5.52 -0.12
C ALA A 710 -27.72 -6.20 -1.24
N SER A 711 -26.86 -7.18 -0.92
CA SER A 711 -26.06 -7.88 -1.94
C SER A 711 -26.95 -8.56 -2.99
N LYS A 712 -26.54 -8.45 -4.25
CA LYS A 712 -27.17 -9.18 -5.38
C LYS A 712 -26.67 -10.63 -5.49
N HIS A 713 -25.63 -10.99 -4.74
CA HIS A 713 -24.90 -12.25 -4.82
C HIS A 713 -24.96 -13.04 -3.50
N LYS A 714 -26.11 -12.98 -2.81
CA LYS A 714 -26.30 -13.60 -1.49
C LYS A 714 -25.98 -15.10 -1.46
N LYS A 715 -26.34 -15.83 -2.51
CA LYS A 715 -26.12 -17.29 -2.57
C LYS A 715 -24.63 -17.61 -2.56
N GLU A 716 -23.86 -16.92 -3.39
CA GLU A 716 -22.42 -17.08 -3.51
C GLU A 716 -21.69 -16.59 -2.25
N ALA A 717 -22.15 -15.48 -1.66
CA ALA A 717 -21.59 -14.98 -0.41
C ALA A 717 -21.85 -15.94 0.76
N ARG A 718 -23.04 -16.58 0.82
CA ARG A 718 -23.33 -17.61 1.82
C ARG A 718 -22.45 -18.85 1.68
N LEU A 719 -22.10 -19.26 0.45
CA LEU A 719 -21.15 -20.37 0.25
C LEU A 719 -19.77 -20.07 0.86
N PHE A 720 -19.30 -18.83 0.73
CA PHE A 720 -18.06 -18.41 1.40
C PHE A 720 -18.19 -18.43 2.93
N LEU A 721 -19.29 -17.88 3.45
CA LEU A 721 -19.55 -17.87 4.89
C LEU A 721 -19.68 -19.29 5.47
N GLU A 722 -20.30 -20.21 4.74
CA GLU A 722 -20.38 -21.63 5.11
C GLU A 722 -19.00 -22.28 5.10
N TRP A 723 -18.18 -22.04 4.08
CA TRP A 723 -16.81 -22.54 4.00
C TRP A 723 -15.97 -22.08 5.20
N LEU A 724 -16.11 -20.83 5.65
CA LEU A 724 -15.43 -20.30 6.85
C LEU A 724 -15.77 -21.07 8.13
N THR A 725 -16.92 -21.75 8.18
CA THR A 725 -17.31 -22.57 9.33
C THR A 725 -16.63 -23.94 9.37
N THR A 726 -15.83 -24.30 8.37
CA THR A 726 -15.22 -25.63 8.27
C THR A 726 -13.92 -25.74 9.06
N PRO A 727 -13.54 -26.95 9.53
CA PRO A 727 -12.23 -27.19 10.13
C PRO A 727 -11.07 -26.87 9.20
N GLN A 728 -11.25 -27.07 7.89
CA GLN A 728 -10.23 -26.79 6.89
C GLN A 728 -9.97 -25.28 6.77
N ALA A 729 -11.02 -24.47 6.69
CA ALA A 729 -10.88 -23.02 6.69
C ALA A 729 -10.17 -22.53 7.97
N ALA A 730 -10.53 -23.09 9.13
CA ALA A 730 -9.83 -22.80 10.38
C ALA A 730 -8.33 -23.17 10.33
N GLU A 731 -7.96 -24.30 9.73
CA GLU A 731 -6.55 -24.68 9.59
C GLU A 731 -5.80 -23.75 8.62
N VAL A 732 -6.43 -23.33 7.52
CA VAL A 732 -5.85 -22.36 6.57
C VAL A 732 -5.64 -21.01 7.27
N ILE A 733 -6.67 -20.45 7.89
CA ILE A 733 -6.61 -19.15 8.58
C ILE A 733 -5.48 -19.14 9.63
N ALA A 734 -5.39 -20.18 10.46
CA ALA A 734 -4.40 -20.21 11.53
C ALA A 734 -2.94 -20.31 11.06
N ASN A 735 -2.71 -20.80 9.83
CA ASN A 735 -1.37 -20.98 9.28
C ASN A 735 -0.96 -19.89 8.29
N GLU A 736 -1.91 -19.33 7.55
CA GLU A 736 -1.66 -18.22 6.62
C GLU A 736 -1.70 -16.86 7.31
N SER A 737 -2.26 -16.76 8.52
CA SER A 737 -2.24 -15.55 9.36
C SER A 737 -1.69 -15.84 10.76
N PRO A 738 -0.37 -16.14 10.92
CA PRO A 738 0.22 -16.42 12.23
C PRO A 738 -0.06 -15.31 13.24
N GLY A 739 -0.72 -15.67 14.35
CA GLY A 739 -1.10 -14.70 15.38
C GLY A 739 -2.59 -14.35 15.38
N TYR A 740 -3.32 -14.67 14.33
CA TYR A 740 -4.78 -14.66 14.33
C TYR A 740 -5.31 -16.08 14.51
N PHE A 741 -6.29 -16.23 15.39
CA PHE A 741 -6.80 -17.54 15.81
C PHE A 741 -8.26 -17.71 15.37
N PRO A 742 -8.57 -18.74 14.57
CA PRO A 742 -9.95 -19.06 14.25
C PRO A 742 -10.63 -19.68 15.47
N MET A 743 -11.93 -19.38 15.62
CA MET A 743 -12.70 -19.71 16.82
C MET A 743 -13.54 -21.00 16.68
N HIS A 744 -13.09 -21.89 15.80
CA HIS A 744 -13.74 -23.16 15.51
C HIS A 744 -13.61 -24.12 16.72
N LYS A 745 -14.66 -24.89 17.03
CA LYS A 745 -14.69 -25.85 18.16
C LYS A 745 -13.59 -26.91 18.06
N GLN A 746 -13.30 -27.37 16.85
CA GLN A 746 -12.14 -28.20 16.57
C GLN A 746 -10.91 -27.29 16.38
N PRO A 747 -9.89 -27.37 17.25
CA PRO A 747 -8.72 -26.51 17.16
C PRO A 747 -7.89 -26.84 15.91
N PRO A 748 -7.40 -25.83 15.17
CA PRO A 748 -6.59 -26.05 13.98
C PRO A 748 -5.19 -26.58 14.32
N LYS A 749 -4.56 -27.28 13.38
CA LYS A 749 -3.14 -27.62 13.49
C LYS A 749 -2.29 -26.41 13.12
N ILE A 750 -1.78 -25.71 14.12
CA ILE A 750 -0.89 -24.55 13.91
C ILE A 750 0.54 -25.03 13.67
N ARG A 751 1.22 -24.48 12.66
CA ARG A 751 2.63 -24.75 12.36
C ARG A 751 3.57 -23.77 13.06
N ASN A 752 3.24 -22.48 13.06
CA ASN A 752 4.07 -21.42 13.63
C ASN A 752 4.26 -21.57 15.16
N GLU A 753 5.52 -21.56 15.62
CA GLU A 753 5.87 -21.79 17.03
C GLU A 753 5.50 -20.63 17.96
N HIS A 754 5.57 -19.39 17.49
CA HIS A 754 5.17 -18.22 18.27
C HIS A 754 3.66 -18.16 18.46
N ALA A 755 2.89 -18.47 17.42
CA ALA A 755 1.43 -18.63 17.49
C ALA A 755 1.02 -19.77 18.44
N LYS A 756 1.72 -20.94 18.40
CA LYS A 756 1.54 -22.00 19.40
C LYS A 756 1.82 -21.52 20.81
N THR A 757 2.86 -20.69 21.00
CA THR A 757 3.21 -20.15 22.31
C THR A 757 2.07 -19.27 22.85
N PHE A 758 1.48 -18.41 22.02
CA PHE A 758 0.29 -17.63 22.38
C PHE A 758 -0.90 -18.52 22.77
N LEU A 759 -1.26 -19.52 21.96
CA LEU A 759 -2.34 -20.45 22.32
C LEU A 759 -2.05 -21.22 23.61
N ALA A 760 -0.79 -21.59 23.84
CA ALA A 760 -0.41 -22.23 25.10
C ALA A 760 -0.62 -21.32 26.31
N LEU A 761 -0.49 -19.99 26.16
CA LEU A 761 -0.83 -19.04 27.22
C LEU A 761 -2.35 -19.01 27.48
N VAL A 762 -3.15 -18.98 26.41
CA VAL A 762 -4.61 -19.03 26.46
C VAL A 762 -5.08 -20.31 27.16
N ASN A 763 -4.59 -21.47 26.72
CA ASN A 763 -4.97 -22.79 27.26
C ASN A 763 -4.50 -23.02 28.72
N LYS A 764 -3.45 -22.34 29.16
CA LYS A 764 -2.92 -22.43 30.55
C LYS A 764 -3.48 -21.35 31.48
N ALA A 765 -4.31 -20.43 30.99
CA ALA A 765 -4.94 -19.44 31.83
C ALA A 765 -6.02 -20.10 32.72
N VAL A 766 -6.30 -19.51 33.88
CA VAL A 766 -7.42 -19.97 34.73
C VAL A 766 -8.76 -19.73 34.02
N GLY A 767 -8.81 -18.69 33.19
CA GLY A 767 -9.87 -18.42 32.24
C GLY A 767 -9.43 -17.37 31.23
N VAL A 768 -10.16 -17.29 30.13
CA VAL A 768 -10.03 -16.22 29.16
C VAL A 768 -11.06 -15.14 29.41
N ASP A 769 -10.75 -13.92 29.01
CA ASP A 769 -11.71 -12.83 29.01
C ASP A 769 -11.67 -12.05 27.69
N VAL A 770 -12.80 -11.47 27.29
CA VAL A 770 -12.82 -10.48 26.21
C VAL A 770 -12.58 -9.07 26.76
N ARG A 771 -12.26 -8.11 25.89
CA ARG A 771 -12.12 -6.68 26.23
C ARG A 771 -13.27 -6.21 27.13
N TRP A 772 -12.94 -5.51 28.22
CA TRP A 772 -13.90 -5.18 29.29
C TRP A 772 -15.10 -4.38 28.77
N SER A 773 -14.87 -3.39 27.89
CA SER A 773 -15.91 -2.53 27.35
C SER A 773 -16.80 -3.20 26.31
N SER A 774 -16.26 -4.12 25.49
CA SER A 774 -16.88 -4.57 24.25
C SER A 774 -18.29 -5.16 24.39
N PRO A 775 -18.61 -6.05 25.37
CA PRO A 775 -19.91 -6.72 25.40
C PRO A 775 -21.13 -5.78 25.48
N MET A 776 -21.07 -4.80 26.37
CA MET A 776 -22.23 -3.97 26.72
C MET A 776 -21.89 -2.49 26.86
N LEU A 777 -20.70 -2.17 27.35
CA LEU A 777 -20.37 -0.80 27.75
C LEU A 777 -20.13 0.12 26.55
N GLY A 778 -19.98 -0.42 25.34
CA GLY A 778 -19.90 0.38 24.11
C GLY A 778 -21.26 0.81 23.53
N ARG A 779 -22.40 0.60 24.21
CA ARG A 779 -23.74 0.83 23.64
C ARG A 779 -24.29 2.25 23.83
N GLY A 780 -23.94 2.93 24.91
CA GLY A 780 -24.44 4.29 25.17
C GLY A 780 -23.41 5.38 24.91
N LEU A 781 -23.85 6.62 25.10
CA LEU A 781 -23.01 7.82 24.99
C LEU A 781 -23.03 8.53 26.35
N PRO A 782 -21.86 8.83 26.97
CA PRO A 782 -20.51 8.47 26.52
C PRO A 782 -20.26 6.95 26.56
N ASP A 783 -19.53 6.44 25.56
CA ASP A 783 -19.27 5.01 25.45
C ASP A 783 -18.15 4.57 26.41
N GLY A 784 -18.29 3.35 26.95
CA GLY A 784 -17.38 2.79 27.93
C GLY A 784 -15.97 2.52 27.41
N TYR A 785 -15.78 2.35 26.11
CA TYR A 785 -14.44 2.19 25.53
C TYR A 785 -13.70 3.52 25.62
N SER A 786 -14.28 4.61 25.12
CA SER A 786 -13.70 5.95 25.17
C SER A 786 -13.49 6.43 26.61
N LEU A 787 -14.42 6.12 27.53
CA LEU A 787 -14.26 6.43 28.96
C LEU A 787 -13.05 5.70 29.57
N MET A 788 -12.87 4.41 29.25
CA MET A 788 -11.72 3.64 29.73
C MET A 788 -10.42 4.12 29.11
N ASP A 789 -10.42 4.43 27.81
CA ASP A 789 -9.23 4.88 27.08
C ASP A 789 -8.74 6.23 27.59
N ASN A 790 -9.62 7.23 27.65
CA ASN A 790 -9.32 8.56 28.20
C ASN A 790 -8.80 8.47 29.64
N ALA A 791 -9.43 7.64 30.47
CA ALA A 791 -9.00 7.42 31.85
C ALA A 791 -7.64 6.71 31.94
N ALA A 792 -7.40 5.69 31.11
CA ALA A 792 -6.14 4.97 31.04
C ALA A 792 -5.00 5.88 30.61
N LYS A 793 -5.22 6.70 29.57
CA LYS A 793 -4.27 7.68 29.05
C LYS A 793 -3.93 8.73 30.10
N ALA A 794 -4.95 9.33 30.72
CA ALA A 794 -4.76 10.32 31.77
C ALA A 794 -4.01 9.76 32.99
N VAL A 795 -4.25 8.49 33.38
CA VAL A 795 -3.51 7.84 34.45
C VAL A 795 -2.05 7.58 34.05
N LEU A 796 -1.81 7.13 32.83
CA LEU A 796 -0.46 6.85 32.35
C LEU A 796 0.37 8.14 32.23
N GLN A 797 -0.26 9.26 31.85
CA GLN A 797 0.36 10.58 31.79
C GLN A 797 0.48 11.23 33.19
N GLY A 798 -0.27 10.74 34.17
CA GLY A 798 -0.29 11.24 35.54
C GLY A 798 -1.20 12.45 35.77
N GLU A 799 -2.10 12.71 34.83
CA GLU A 799 -3.14 13.74 34.91
C GLU A 799 -4.32 13.32 35.81
N MET A 800 -4.57 12.00 35.90
CA MET A 800 -5.54 11.43 36.83
C MET A 800 -4.88 10.43 37.79
N THR A 801 -5.33 10.45 39.04
CA THR A 801 -5.11 9.33 39.96
C THR A 801 -5.96 8.11 39.55
N PRO A 802 -5.55 6.88 39.91
CA PRO A 802 -6.36 5.68 39.64
C PRO A 802 -7.79 5.74 40.18
N GLN A 803 -8.00 6.41 41.33
CA GLN A 803 -9.35 6.62 41.85
C GLN A 803 -10.16 7.62 41.00
N GLN A 804 -9.54 8.70 40.53
CA GLN A 804 -10.21 9.66 39.64
C GLN A 804 -10.62 9.00 38.32
N ALA A 805 -9.76 8.14 37.76
CA ALA A 805 -10.08 7.34 36.57
C ALA A 805 -11.26 6.40 36.79
N ALA A 806 -11.27 5.63 37.89
CA ALA A 806 -12.37 4.75 38.23
C ALA A 806 -13.69 5.54 38.46
N ASN A 807 -13.61 6.71 39.11
CA ASN A 807 -14.75 7.61 39.29
C ASN A 807 -15.22 8.24 37.97
N HIS A 808 -14.31 8.51 37.03
CA HIS A 808 -14.65 9.01 35.69
C HIS A 808 -15.45 7.95 34.92
N LEU A 809 -14.97 6.71 34.90
CA LEU A 809 -15.65 5.58 34.28
C LEU A 809 -17.04 5.35 34.89
N GLN A 810 -17.15 5.30 36.22
CA GLN A 810 -18.42 5.14 36.92
C GLN A 810 -19.43 6.26 36.61
N ARG A 811 -18.98 7.51 36.59
CA ARG A 811 -19.85 8.66 36.30
C ARG A 811 -20.33 8.66 34.86
N GLY A 812 -19.44 8.43 33.89
CA GLY A 812 -19.82 8.41 32.48
C GLY A 812 -20.78 7.27 32.16
N LEU A 813 -20.56 6.07 32.71
CA LEU A 813 -21.48 4.95 32.53
C LEU A 813 -22.83 5.18 33.22
N ALA A 814 -22.87 5.88 34.37
CA ALA A 814 -24.12 6.21 35.04
C ALA A 814 -25.03 7.17 34.25
N GLU A 815 -24.57 7.76 33.14
CA GLU A 815 -25.43 8.57 32.28
C GLU A 815 -26.47 7.72 31.54
N TRP A 816 -26.20 6.44 31.28
CA TRP A 816 -27.09 5.58 30.48
C TRP A 816 -27.16 4.12 30.90
N PHE A 817 -26.15 3.57 31.59
CA PHE A 817 -26.08 2.17 31.97
C PHE A 817 -26.70 1.95 33.34
N GLU A 818 -27.89 1.33 33.39
CA GLU A 818 -28.69 1.16 34.62
C GLU A 818 -27.88 0.55 35.79
N PRO A 819 -27.07 -0.52 35.60
CA PRO A 819 -26.25 -1.06 36.68
C PRO A 819 -25.24 -0.05 37.30
N ALA A 820 -24.79 0.93 36.51
CA ALA A 820 -23.96 2.02 37.02
C ALA A 820 -24.79 3.10 37.72
N GLN A 821 -26.05 3.32 37.34
CA GLN A 821 -26.96 4.28 37.98
C GLN A 821 -27.39 3.85 39.38
N THR A 822 -27.62 2.55 39.57
CA THR A 822 -28.12 1.97 40.82
C THR A 822 -27.02 1.57 41.79
N CYS A 823 -25.76 1.79 41.43
CA CYS A 823 -24.63 1.64 42.35
C CYS A 823 -24.85 2.50 43.61
N PRO A 824 -24.82 1.92 44.83
CA PRO A 824 -25.01 2.68 46.06
C PRO A 824 -23.89 3.70 46.21
N LYS A 825 -24.22 4.99 46.13
CA LYS A 825 -23.29 6.09 46.45
C LYS A 825 -22.73 5.81 47.83
N LYS A 826 -21.43 5.48 47.92
CA LYS A 826 -20.74 5.51 49.21
C LYS A 826 -20.91 6.92 49.76
N SER A 827 -21.53 7.04 50.93
CA SER A 827 -21.61 8.29 51.67
C SER A 827 -20.19 8.86 51.76
N ARG A 828 -20.06 10.12 51.31
CA ARG A 828 -18.80 10.88 51.25
C ARG A 828 -17.96 10.77 52.51
#